data_AF-D8R8W8-F1
#
_entry.id   AF-D8R8W8-F1
#
_cell.length_a   1.000
_cell.length_b   1.000
_cell.length_c   1.000
_cell.angle_alpha   90.00
_cell.angle_beta   90.00
_cell.angle_gamma   90.00
#
_symmetry.space_group_name_H-M   'P 1'
#
loop_
_entity.id
_entity.type
_entity.pdbx_description
1 polymer ?
#
loop_
_entity_poly.entity_id
_entity_poly.type
_entity_poly.pdbx_seq_one_letter_code
_entity_poly.pdbx_strand_id
1 'polypeptide(L)'
;VQAVLERLAGLEPWDLCSEAKVEKCRATRDLRSCGRTVQHLLTSCGHACLCLECCHRCDICPICRMPIPRSGEALKLRLYDECVDAGLLPFFQEEEFQEKEEDGPYWTLDAWRLCSFFDISVENSMASLVCHYVTDVCMDEAAISSDPVISMLLDGSVVKEWCKRTFLTTVRKLRDIYNSKPTQSKADVLDRHGKRLQGLCYVLDALEAPLTASSASLVELQQLLESVRIVIQHLDLMTWCIRQKFLDNVPSCFTSIAHWKVAFQERKWAANDRVWPEYMANTGRLGPKHAGALFIEDALSIGLGKDDGDSSNLMLDLGSLKHGNLATYQAPDSDYPPESTRAAVDALFLEGSSDLFFAKKAIFLYYLFDRHWTCPELQWRHVIEDYVMTFSIPRQSMLESFVFYLLDNKSDEALQEACRWIPEIVSPSLHPKVSLVLLERGRPDAALSVLQSTGRFRPREEILTPLPLSEAVTVVRVLLECSMLSEAYLYQQSHVKAIRTNTKQQKDEDVVASDWVQEMDVLLGEVCFICIRQNCMVKVLELPWKLDEEKVLRKCLLEQAIEDPSSSSGSLLAVFYLQRCRFSEAYAVHRRLLSLERQYIMENMSTDVVQRICEQRTKLMVRRTSVPDSLIYVVLCRKNRWRYSRKWSVSS
;
A
#
# COMPACT_ATOMS: atom_id res chain seq x y z
N VAL A 1 -21.30 41.16 1.54
CA VAL A 1 -20.69 39.81 1.55
C VAL A 1 -20.82 39.15 2.93
N GLN A 2 -20.11 39.60 3.97
CA GLN A 2 -20.12 38.92 5.28
C GLN A 2 -21.51 38.80 5.94
N ALA A 3 -22.32 39.86 5.91
CA ALA A 3 -23.69 39.82 6.42
C ALA A 3 -24.63 38.86 5.64
N VAL A 4 -24.36 38.63 4.35
CA VAL A 4 -25.14 37.69 3.51
C VAL A 4 -24.72 36.25 3.82
N LEU A 5 -23.44 36.01 4.08
CA LEU A 5 -22.92 34.71 4.51
C LEU A 5 -23.40 34.35 5.92
N GLU A 6 -23.46 35.31 6.84
CA GLU A 6 -24.03 35.11 8.18
C GLU A 6 -25.53 34.77 8.10
N ARG A 7 -26.27 35.43 7.19
CA ARG A 7 -27.67 35.08 6.92
C ARG A 7 -27.80 33.68 6.32
N LEU A 8 -26.93 33.29 5.38
CA LEU A 8 -26.92 31.96 4.79
C LEU A 8 -26.59 30.87 5.84
N ALA A 9 -25.64 31.13 6.73
CA ALA A 9 -25.23 30.19 7.78
C ALA A 9 -26.26 30.05 8.91
N GLY A 10 -27.10 31.07 9.13
CA GLY A 10 -28.16 31.07 10.14
C GLY A 10 -29.54 30.62 9.64
N LEU A 11 -29.64 30.13 8.40
CA LEU A 11 -30.90 29.59 7.88
C LEU A 11 -31.11 28.14 8.30
N GLU A 12 -32.36 27.80 8.58
CA GLU A 12 -32.76 26.41 8.75
C GLU A 12 -32.60 25.66 7.41
N PRO A 13 -32.10 24.41 7.43
CA PRO A 13 -31.91 23.61 6.21
C PRO A 13 -33.15 23.51 5.32
N TRP A 14 -34.34 23.51 5.93
CA TRP A 14 -35.63 23.48 5.26
C TRP A 14 -35.96 24.73 4.46
N ASP A 15 -35.52 25.89 4.94
CA ASP A 15 -35.80 27.17 4.30
C ASP A 15 -34.98 27.37 3.02
N LEU A 16 -33.86 26.63 2.85
CA LEU A 16 -33.07 26.63 1.62
C LEU A 16 -33.86 26.14 0.39
N CYS A 17 -34.72 25.11 0.56
CA CYS A 17 -35.61 24.66 -0.51
C CYS A 17 -36.59 25.75 -0.92
N SER A 18 -37.13 26.46 0.06
CA SER A 18 -38.10 27.54 -0.16
C SER A 18 -37.47 28.74 -0.87
N GLU A 19 -36.22 29.06 -0.55
CA GLU A 19 -35.46 30.15 -1.16
C GLU A 19 -34.89 29.79 -2.54
N ALA A 20 -34.52 28.53 -2.77
CA ALA A 20 -34.10 28.05 -4.08
C ALA A 20 -35.26 28.05 -5.09
N LYS A 21 -36.49 27.82 -4.63
CA LYS A 21 -37.68 27.78 -5.48
C LYS A 21 -37.96 29.12 -6.17
N VAL A 22 -38.08 29.08 -7.49
CA VAL A 22 -38.43 30.18 -8.39
C VAL A 22 -39.94 30.39 -8.33
N GLU A 23 -40.37 31.41 -7.59
CA GLU A 23 -41.77 31.80 -7.55
C GLU A 23 -42.11 32.75 -8.70
N LYS A 24 -43.24 32.51 -9.36
CA LYS A 24 -43.79 33.36 -10.41
C LYS A 24 -44.86 34.28 -9.84
N CYS A 25 -44.95 35.49 -10.39
CA CYS A 25 -45.92 36.47 -9.95
C CYS A 25 -47.36 35.96 -10.15
N ARG A 26 -48.12 35.93 -9.05
CA ARG A 26 -49.50 35.42 -9.00
C ARG A 26 -50.56 36.52 -9.06
N ALA A 27 -50.23 37.70 -9.57
CA ALA A 27 -51.19 38.78 -9.72
C ALA A 27 -52.28 38.38 -10.73
N THR A 28 -53.54 38.28 -10.28
CA THR A 28 -54.68 37.78 -11.08
C THR A 28 -55.69 38.84 -11.49
N ARG A 29 -55.47 40.14 -11.22
CA ARG A 29 -56.38 41.19 -11.70
C ARG A 29 -55.86 41.88 -12.96
N ASP A 30 -56.56 41.57 -14.05
CA ASP A 30 -56.67 42.31 -15.30
C ASP A 30 -55.43 42.30 -16.20
N LEU A 31 -55.41 41.30 -17.11
CA LEU A 31 -54.51 41.00 -18.24
C LEU A 31 -53.44 39.94 -17.93
N ARG A 32 -53.43 38.88 -18.76
CA ARG A 32 -52.42 37.79 -18.89
C ARG A 32 -51.50 37.62 -17.68
N SER A 33 -51.69 36.55 -16.90
CA SER A 33 -50.85 36.17 -15.75
C SER A 33 -49.40 36.65 -15.92
N CYS A 34 -48.99 37.64 -15.12
CA CYS A 34 -47.72 38.35 -15.28
C CYS A 34 -46.56 37.37 -15.48
N GLY A 35 -46.55 36.26 -14.73
CA GLY A 35 -45.69 35.11 -14.98
C GLY A 35 -44.20 35.35 -14.77
N ARG A 36 -43.80 36.61 -14.56
CA ARG A 36 -42.42 37.04 -14.25
C ARG A 36 -41.97 36.45 -12.93
N THR A 37 -40.68 36.16 -12.83
CA THR A 37 -40.04 35.65 -11.63
C THR A 37 -39.97 36.73 -10.55
N VAL A 38 -40.15 36.30 -9.30
CA VAL A 38 -40.22 37.19 -8.14
C VAL A 38 -38.88 37.19 -7.41
N GLN A 39 -38.27 38.37 -7.34
CA GLN A 39 -36.97 38.62 -6.68
C GLN A 39 -37.08 39.13 -5.24
N HIS A 40 -38.30 39.45 -4.78
CA HIS A 40 -38.53 40.06 -3.47
C HIS A 40 -39.60 39.34 -2.65
N LEU A 41 -39.39 39.31 -1.33
CA LEU A 41 -40.32 38.87 -0.30
C LEU A 41 -41.09 40.06 0.26
N LEU A 42 -42.39 39.88 0.51
CA LEU A 42 -43.18 40.87 1.25
C LEU A 42 -42.76 40.88 2.73
N THR A 43 -42.38 42.04 3.28
CA THR A 43 -41.97 42.15 4.70
C THR A 43 -43.10 41.88 5.69
N SER A 44 -44.36 42.02 5.28
CA SER A 44 -45.52 41.77 6.14
C SER A 44 -45.87 40.29 6.33
N CYS A 45 -45.48 39.41 5.41
CA CYS A 45 -45.88 38.00 5.47
C CYS A 45 -44.84 37.00 4.96
N GLY A 46 -43.67 37.44 4.50
CA GLY A 46 -42.59 36.57 4.03
C GLY A 46 -42.84 35.84 2.70
N HIS A 47 -43.92 36.15 1.97
CA HIS A 47 -44.28 35.45 0.73
C HIS A 47 -43.67 36.11 -0.52
N ALA A 48 -43.06 35.31 -1.40
CA ALA A 48 -42.60 35.69 -2.74
C ALA A 48 -43.73 35.52 -3.78
N CYS A 49 -44.73 36.41 -3.80
CA CYS A 49 -45.93 36.25 -4.65
C CYS A 49 -46.12 37.32 -5.72
N LEU A 50 -45.42 38.45 -5.64
CA LEU A 50 -45.63 39.62 -6.50
C LEU A 50 -44.28 40.16 -6.99
N CYS A 51 -44.17 40.52 -8.28
CA CYS A 51 -43.02 41.27 -8.79
C CYS A 51 -43.09 42.74 -8.34
N LEU A 52 -42.00 43.50 -8.49
CA LEU A 52 -41.92 44.93 -8.11
C LEU A 52 -43.10 45.74 -8.66
N GLU A 53 -43.41 45.58 -9.94
CA GLU A 53 -44.51 46.31 -10.60
C GLU A 53 -45.90 45.92 -10.05
N CYS A 54 -46.11 44.64 -9.75
CA CYS A 54 -47.39 44.15 -9.24
C CYS A 54 -47.56 44.43 -7.74
N CYS A 55 -46.47 44.53 -6.97
CA CYS A 55 -46.52 44.87 -5.54
C CYS A 55 -47.11 46.27 -5.32
N HIS A 56 -46.79 47.25 -6.16
CA HIS A 56 -47.37 48.59 -6.06
C HIS A 56 -48.85 48.65 -6.44
N ARG A 57 -49.36 47.63 -7.14
CA ARG A 57 -50.73 47.58 -7.67
C ARG A 57 -51.68 46.72 -6.83
N CYS A 58 -51.15 45.90 -5.92
CA CYS A 58 -51.93 45.01 -5.06
C CYS A 58 -51.86 45.49 -3.61
N ASP A 59 -53.02 45.69 -2.98
CA ASP A 59 -53.10 46.08 -1.56
C ASP A 59 -53.01 44.90 -0.59
N ILE A 60 -53.15 43.67 -1.11
CA ILE A 60 -53.30 42.44 -0.33
C ILE A 60 -52.44 41.33 -0.94
N CYS A 61 -51.79 40.52 -0.08
CA CYS A 61 -51.06 39.33 -0.50
C CYS A 61 -52.00 38.29 -1.17
N PRO A 62 -51.70 37.82 -2.40
CA PRO A 62 -52.49 36.79 -3.09
C PRO A 62 -52.56 35.43 -2.37
N ILE A 63 -51.61 35.13 -1.48
CA ILE A 63 -51.50 33.85 -0.79
C ILE A 63 -52.23 33.88 0.55
N CYS A 64 -51.83 34.77 1.47
CA CYS A 64 -52.36 34.79 2.85
C CYS A 64 -53.35 35.93 3.14
N ARG A 65 -53.63 36.79 2.15
CA ARG A 65 -54.53 37.95 2.26
C ARG A 65 -54.15 38.99 3.32
N MET A 66 -52.90 39.00 3.78
CA MET A 66 -52.37 40.07 4.65
C MET A 66 -52.20 41.39 3.88
N PRO A 67 -52.45 42.55 4.52
CA PRO A 67 -52.27 43.86 3.89
C PRO A 67 -50.78 44.14 3.62
N ILE A 68 -50.49 44.72 2.47
CA ILE A 68 -49.12 45.10 2.08
C ILE A 68 -48.87 46.55 2.51
N PRO A 69 -47.84 46.85 3.32
CA PRO A 69 -47.51 48.21 3.70
C PRO A 69 -47.08 49.02 2.46
N ARG A 70 -47.58 50.24 2.30
CA ARG A 70 -47.24 51.12 1.16
C ARG A 70 -45.93 51.90 1.35
N SER A 71 -45.16 51.63 2.41
CA SER A 71 -43.88 52.28 2.71
C SER A 71 -42.71 51.60 1.98
N GLY A 72 -41.61 52.33 1.78
CA GLY A 72 -40.42 51.87 1.04
C GLY A 72 -39.70 50.63 1.60
N GLU A 73 -40.12 50.11 2.75
CA GLU A 73 -39.62 48.87 3.38
C GLU A 73 -40.57 47.68 3.18
N ALA A 74 -41.45 47.73 2.17
CA ALA A 74 -42.43 46.67 1.91
C ALA A 74 -41.81 45.37 1.35
N LEU A 75 -40.59 45.45 0.81
CA LEU A 75 -39.95 44.39 0.07
C LEU A 75 -38.54 44.12 0.58
N LYS A 76 -38.25 42.86 0.88
CA LYS A 76 -36.91 42.36 1.20
C LYS A 76 -36.43 41.52 0.02
N LEU A 77 -35.18 41.64 -0.40
CA LEU A 77 -34.62 40.78 -1.45
C LEU A 77 -34.60 39.31 -0.98
N ARG A 78 -34.78 38.39 -1.93
CA ARG A 78 -34.57 36.97 -1.68
C ARG A 78 -33.09 36.70 -1.50
N LEU A 79 -32.75 35.68 -0.73
CA LEU A 79 -31.36 35.36 -0.43
C LEU A 79 -30.53 35.12 -1.70
N TYR A 80 -31.13 34.49 -2.72
CA TYR A 80 -30.46 34.25 -4.01
C TYR A 80 -30.06 35.57 -4.69
N ASP A 81 -30.99 36.52 -4.79
CA ASP A 81 -30.74 37.81 -5.43
C ASP A 81 -29.82 38.69 -4.59
N GLU A 82 -29.86 38.57 -3.25
CA GLU A 82 -28.86 39.20 -2.36
C GLU A 82 -27.45 38.64 -2.56
N CYS A 83 -27.31 37.34 -2.84
CA CYS A 83 -26.03 36.73 -3.18
C CYS A 83 -25.50 37.23 -4.54
N VAL A 84 -26.39 37.44 -5.51
CA VAL A 84 -26.03 38.02 -6.82
C VAL A 84 -25.60 39.49 -6.67
N ASP A 85 -26.37 40.30 -5.94
CA ASP A 85 -26.03 41.71 -5.66
C ASP A 85 -24.73 41.86 -4.86
N ALA A 86 -24.44 40.89 -3.98
CA ALA A 86 -23.18 40.84 -3.23
C ALA A 86 -21.98 40.37 -4.07
N GLY A 87 -22.17 39.97 -5.32
CA GLY A 87 -21.13 39.43 -6.21
C GLY A 87 -20.63 38.04 -5.82
N LEU A 88 -21.38 37.31 -4.98
CA LEU A 88 -21.08 35.91 -4.62
C LEU A 88 -21.52 34.93 -5.71
N LEU A 89 -22.51 35.31 -6.51
CA LEU A 89 -22.96 34.57 -7.67
C LEU A 89 -22.84 35.43 -8.93
N PRO A 90 -22.45 34.84 -10.08
CA PRO A 90 -22.59 35.52 -11.36
C PRO A 90 -24.08 35.82 -11.64
N PHE A 91 -24.36 36.99 -12.23
CA PHE A 91 -25.70 37.38 -12.67
C PHE A 91 -26.09 36.51 -13.88
N PHE A 92 -27.18 35.75 -13.75
CA PHE A 92 -27.66 34.82 -14.78
C PHE A 92 -28.97 35.32 -15.41
N GLN A 93 -29.06 35.33 -16.75
CA GLN A 93 -30.30 35.59 -17.48
C GLN A 93 -31.04 34.27 -17.79
N GLU A 94 -32.35 34.23 -17.54
CA GLU A 94 -33.23 33.05 -17.74
C GLU A 94 -33.21 32.49 -19.18
N GLU A 95 -32.77 33.27 -20.16
CA GLU A 95 -32.71 32.89 -21.58
C GLU A 95 -31.51 31.97 -21.92
N GLU A 96 -30.46 31.94 -21.09
CA GLU A 96 -29.26 31.11 -21.32
C GLU A 96 -29.45 29.63 -20.95
N PHE A 97 -30.56 29.28 -20.27
CA PHE A 97 -30.83 27.91 -19.81
C PHE A 97 -31.41 27.00 -20.91
N GLN A 98 -31.92 27.57 -22.01
CA GLN A 98 -32.42 26.78 -23.14
C GLN A 98 -31.32 26.36 -24.14
N GLU A 99 -30.13 26.94 -24.04
CA GLU A 99 -29.00 26.63 -24.92
C GLU A 99 -27.73 26.33 -24.11
N LYS A 100 -27.60 25.09 -23.62
CA LYS A 100 -26.36 24.27 -23.51
C LYS A 100 -26.34 23.38 -22.27
N GLU A 101 -26.49 22.08 -22.50
CA GLU A 101 -25.53 21.03 -22.11
C GLU A 101 -25.96 19.77 -22.88
N GLU A 102 -25.31 19.49 -24.02
CA GLU A 102 -25.69 18.40 -24.95
C GLU A 102 -25.56 16.98 -24.35
N ASP A 103 -25.08 16.81 -23.11
CA ASP A 103 -24.88 15.49 -22.47
C ASP A 103 -25.13 15.47 -20.93
N GLY A 104 -25.92 16.41 -20.39
CA GLY A 104 -26.20 16.50 -18.93
C GLY A 104 -27.66 16.20 -18.54
N PRO A 105 -27.95 15.76 -17.30
CA PRO A 105 -29.33 15.64 -16.82
C PRO A 105 -30.03 17.01 -16.86
N TYR A 106 -31.28 17.06 -17.33
CA TYR A 106 -32.09 18.28 -17.33
C TYR A 106 -32.30 18.78 -15.90
N TRP A 107 -31.56 19.82 -15.49
CA TRP A 107 -31.79 20.48 -14.21
C TRP A 107 -32.92 21.48 -14.33
N THR A 108 -33.74 21.60 -13.30
CA THR A 108 -34.66 22.74 -13.18
C THR A 108 -33.88 23.97 -12.70
N LEU A 109 -34.36 25.17 -13.02
CA LEU A 109 -33.76 26.42 -12.51
C LEU A 109 -33.69 26.44 -10.97
N ASP A 110 -34.67 25.80 -10.31
CA ASP A 110 -34.75 25.63 -8.86
C ASP A 110 -33.59 24.79 -8.30
N ALA A 111 -33.31 23.63 -8.93
CA ALA A 111 -32.19 22.77 -8.54
C ALA A 111 -30.85 23.47 -8.75
N TRP A 112 -30.73 24.26 -9.81
CA TRP A 112 -29.53 25.04 -10.11
C TRP A 112 -29.29 26.17 -9.07
N ARG A 113 -30.35 26.85 -8.63
CA ARG A 113 -30.27 27.83 -7.53
C ARG A 113 -29.84 27.18 -6.21
N LEU A 114 -30.37 26.01 -5.89
CA LEU A 114 -29.96 25.24 -4.70
C LEU A 114 -28.47 24.88 -4.76
N CYS A 115 -28.01 24.34 -5.88
CA CYS A 115 -26.61 23.98 -6.08
C CYS A 115 -25.67 25.19 -6.03
N SER A 116 -26.15 26.37 -6.45
CA SER A 116 -25.41 27.63 -6.33
C SER A 116 -25.17 28.00 -4.87
N PHE A 117 -26.14 27.78 -3.98
CA PHE A 117 -25.94 27.96 -2.53
C PHE A 117 -24.91 26.97 -1.97
N PHE A 118 -24.91 25.72 -2.44
CA PHE A 118 -23.91 24.73 -2.04
C PHE A 118 -22.50 25.11 -2.51
N ASP A 119 -22.35 25.60 -3.74
CA ASP A 119 -21.08 26.10 -4.26
C ASP A 119 -20.54 27.26 -3.40
N ILE A 120 -21.36 28.26 -3.07
CA ILE A 120 -20.97 29.36 -2.17
C ILE A 120 -20.55 28.82 -0.80
N SER A 121 -21.32 27.87 -0.26
CA SER A 121 -21.08 27.32 1.08
C SER A 121 -19.74 26.59 1.14
N VAL A 122 -19.44 25.74 0.16
CA VAL A 122 -18.16 25.03 0.09
C VAL A 122 -16.99 25.98 -0.16
N GLU A 123 -17.14 26.97 -1.05
CA GLU A 123 -16.07 27.95 -1.31
C GLU A 123 -15.71 28.80 -0.08
N ASN A 124 -16.65 28.99 0.84
CA ASN A 124 -16.46 29.73 2.09
C ASN A 124 -16.21 28.82 3.31
N SER A 125 -15.87 27.54 3.11
CA SER A 125 -15.61 26.56 4.18
C SER A 125 -16.80 26.30 5.12
N MET A 126 -18.03 26.48 4.63
CA MET A 126 -19.29 26.22 5.34
C MET A 126 -19.95 24.91 4.87
N ALA A 127 -19.14 23.86 4.64
CA ALA A 127 -19.64 22.56 4.19
C ALA A 127 -20.63 21.92 5.18
N SER A 128 -20.56 22.31 6.48
CA SER A 128 -21.50 21.88 7.51
C SER A 128 -22.95 22.21 7.17
N LEU A 129 -23.23 23.34 6.52
CA LEU A 129 -24.60 23.71 6.11
C LEU A 129 -25.16 22.68 5.12
N VAL A 130 -24.33 22.21 4.18
CA VAL A 130 -24.71 21.20 3.20
C VAL A 130 -24.84 19.83 3.87
N CYS A 131 -23.98 19.50 4.83
CA CYS A 131 -24.13 18.28 5.63
C CYS A 131 -25.44 18.27 6.42
N HIS A 132 -25.81 19.38 7.08
CA HIS A 132 -27.08 19.52 7.79
C HIS A 132 -28.28 19.44 6.85
N TYR A 133 -28.17 20.01 5.64
CA TYR A 133 -29.18 19.81 4.60
C TYR A 133 -29.36 18.34 4.24
N VAL A 134 -28.26 17.59 4.06
CA VAL A 134 -28.34 16.15 3.79
C VAL A 134 -29.01 15.42 4.96
N THR A 135 -28.58 15.64 6.20
CA THR A 135 -29.09 14.89 7.36
C THR A 135 -30.53 15.23 7.72
N ASP A 136 -30.90 16.52 7.66
CA ASP A 136 -32.13 17.03 8.25
C ASP A 136 -33.25 17.20 7.21
N VAL A 137 -32.90 17.20 5.91
CA VAL A 137 -33.83 17.41 4.80
C VAL A 137 -33.86 16.20 3.86
N CYS A 138 -32.71 15.74 3.38
CA CYS A 138 -32.67 14.63 2.41
C CYS A 138 -32.91 13.25 3.04
N MET A 139 -32.63 13.09 4.33
CA MET A 139 -32.72 11.81 5.04
C MET A 139 -33.92 11.73 6.00
N ASP A 140 -34.77 12.77 6.04
CA ASP A 140 -35.98 12.77 6.86
C ASP A 140 -37.13 12.06 6.13
N GLU A 141 -37.53 10.88 6.62
CA GLU A 141 -38.67 10.12 6.07
C GLU A 141 -40.01 10.86 6.20
N ALA A 142 -40.12 11.83 7.12
CA ALA A 142 -41.31 12.66 7.29
C ALA A 142 -41.37 13.84 6.31
N ALA A 143 -40.30 14.09 5.55
CA ALA A 143 -40.16 15.21 4.65
C ALA A 143 -40.90 15.02 3.31
N ILE A 144 -42.23 15.10 3.32
CA ILE A 144 -43.05 14.94 2.12
C ILE A 144 -43.71 16.27 1.77
N SER A 145 -43.39 16.81 0.59
CA SER A 145 -44.08 17.98 0.02
C SER A 145 -45.06 17.58 -1.06
N SER A 146 -46.23 18.22 -1.08
CA SER A 146 -47.21 18.10 -2.17
C SER A 146 -46.81 18.83 -3.45
N ASP A 147 -45.77 19.67 -3.38
CA ASP A 147 -45.21 20.38 -4.54
C ASP A 147 -44.13 19.51 -5.20
N PRO A 148 -44.28 19.13 -6.48
CA PRO A 148 -43.32 18.26 -7.17
C PRO A 148 -41.92 18.87 -7.25
N VAL A 149 -41.80 20.20 -7.31
CA VAL A 149 -40.48 20.88 -7.35
C VAL A 149 -39.78 20.75 -6.01
N ILE A 150 -40.49 21.01 -4.92
CA ILE A 150 -39.93 20.89 -3.57
C ILE A 150 -39.62 19.42 -3.28
N SER A 151 -40.51 18.49 -3.62
CA SER A 151 -40.27 17.04 -3.47
C SER A 151 -38.98 16.58 -4.16
N MET A 152 -38.69 17.10 -5.36
CA MET A 152 -37.42 16.84 -6.06
C MET A 152 -36.22 17.51 -5.38
N LEU A 153 -36.35 18.72 -4.82
CA LEU A 153 -35.24 19.37 -4.09
C LEU A 153 -34.91 18.66 -2.76
N LEU A 154 -35.91 18.07 -2.12
CA LEU A 154 -35.74 17.26 -0.91
C LEU A 154 -35.00 15.94 -1.20
N ASP A 155 -35.03 15.44 -2.45
CA ASP A 155 -34.33 14.20 -2.82
C ASP A 155 -32.80 14.38 -2.82
N GLY A 156 -32.10 13.46 -2.15
CA GLY A 156 -30.64 13.41 -2.10
C GLY A 156 -29.96 13.18 -3.46
N SER A 157 -30.72 12.80 -4.49
CA SER A 157 -30.22 12.68 -5.87
C SER A 157 -29.66 14.01 -6.43
N VAL A 158 -30.26 15.15 -6.07
CA VAL A 158 -29.80 16.48 -6.48
C VAL A 158 -28.42 16.79 -5.88
N VAL A 159 -28.22 16.46 -4.60
CA VAL A 159 -26.93 16.66 -3.92
C VAL A 159 -25.85 15.73 -4.51
N LYS A 160 -26.20 14.48 -4.82
CA LYS A 160 -25.29 13.51 -5.47
C LYS A 160 -24.83 14.01 -6.85
N GLU A 161 -25.75 14.49 -7.68
CA GLU A 161 -25.42 15.01 -9.01
C GLU A 161 -24.61 16.31 -8.95
N TRP A 162 -24.91 17.17 -7.98
CA TRP A 162 -24.09 18.35 -7.69
C TRP A 162 -22.65 17.97 -7.29
N CYS A 163 -22.46 16.98 -6.42
CA CYS A 163 -21.13 16.49 -6.06
C CYS A 163 -20.35 15.99 -7.29
N LYS A 164 -20.99 15.20 -8.16
CA LYS A 164 -20.39 14.71 -9.43
C LYS A 164 -19.98 15.87 -10.34
N ARG A 165 -20.88 16.81 -10.59
CA ARG A 165 -20.63 17.99 -11.44
C ARG A 165 -19.50 18.87 -10.91
N THR A 166 -19.53 19.13 -9.60
CA THR A 166 -18.55 19.98 -8.92
C THR A 166 -17.17 19.35 -8.95
N PHE A 167 -17.09 18.04 -8.72
CA PHE A 167 -15.87 17.26 -8.85
C PHE A 167 -15.30 17.34 -10.27
N LEU A 168 -16.09 16.99 -11.30
CA LEU A 168 -15.66 17.03 -12.70
C LEU A 168 -15.20 18.42 -13.15
N THR A 169 -15.91 19.46 -12.74
CA THR A 169 -15.54 20.85 -13.04
C THR A 169 -14.23 21.23 -12.37
N THR A 170 -14.01 20.78 -11.13
CA THR A 170 -12.75 21.02 -10.41
C THR A 170 -11.60 20.28 -11.09
N VAL A 171 -11.77 19.01 -11.45
CA VAL A 171 -10.78 18.22 -12.19
C VAL A 171 -10.38 18.88 -13.51
N ARG A 172 -11.34 19.40 -14.29
CA ARG A 172 -11.04 20.15 -15.54
C ARG A 172 -10.19 21.41 -15.27
N LYS A 173 -10.56 22.20 -14.25
CA LYS A 173 -9.77 23.39 -13.86
C LYS A 173 -8.36 23.03 -13.40
N LEU A 174 -8.21 21.93 -12.66
CA LEU A 174 -6.90 21.42 -12.22
C LEU A 174 -6.04 21.01 -13.43
N ARG A 175 -6.64 20.33 -14.42
CA ARG A 175 -5.97 19.97 -15.68
C ARG A 175 -5.38 21.20 -16.38
N ASP A 176 -6.13 22.29 -16.47
CA ASP A 176 -5.68 23.54 -17.11
C ASP A 176 -4.52 24.20 -16.33
N ILE A 177 -4.61 24.17 -14.99
CA ILE A 177 -3.54 24.68 -14.11
C ILE A 177 -2.27 23.85 -14.27
N TYR A 178 -2.40 22.52 -14.34
CA TYR A 178 -1.32 21.56 -14.48
C TYR A 178 -0.64 21.62 -15.85
N ASN A 179 -1.37 21.95 -16.92
CA ASN A 179 -0.79 22.09 -18.27
C ASN A 179 -0.04 23.41 -18.48
N SER A 180 -0.20 24.38 -17.58
CA SER A 180 0.45 25.68 -17.67
C SER A 180 1.65 25.77 -16.71
N LYS A 181 2.67 26.59 -17.04
CA LYS A 181 3.95 26.65 -16.28
C LYS A 181 3.75 26.84 -14.77
N PRO A 182 4.43 26.08 -13.89
CA PRO A 182 4.21 26.17 -12.45
C PRO A 182 4.70 27.51 -11.88
N THR A 183 3.84 28.23 -11.19
CA THR A 183 4.14 29.50 -10.49
C THR A 183 3.63 29.44 -9.06
N GLN A 184 4.26 30.17 -8.14
CA GLN A 184 3.86 30.17 -6.71
C GLN A 184 2.40 30.61 -6.51
N SER A 185 1.91 31.57 -7.30
CA SER A 185 0.49 31.98 -7.28
C SER A 185 -0.51 30.85 -7.58
N LYS A 186 -0.06 29.77 -8.23
CA LYS A 186 -0.90 28.60 -8.48
C LYS A 186 -1.00 27.67 -7.28
N ALA A 187 0.00 27.64 -6.39
CA ALA A 187 -0.09 26.86 -5.16
C ALA A 187 -1.27 27.33 -4.30
N ASP A 188 -1.51 28.65 -4.23
CA ASP A 188 -2.65 29.22 -3.50
C ASP A 188 -3.99 28.92 -4.18
N VAL A 189 -4.01 28.82 -5.51
CA VAL A 189 -5.20 28.40 -6.27
C VAL A 189 -5.49 26.92 -6.05
N LEU A 190 -4.46 26.07 -6.02
CA LEU A 190 -4.58 24.64 -5.73
C LEU A 190 -5.07 24.40 -4.31
N ASP A 191 -4.58 25.15 -3.32
CA ASP A 191 -5.05 25.08 -1.92
C ASP A 191 -6.56 25.41 -1.81
N ARG A 192 -7.03 26.43 -2.55
CA ARG A 192 -8.48 26.74 -2.62
C ARG A 192 -9.30 25.61 -3.23
N HIS A 193 -8.79 24.97 -4.30
CA HIS A 193 -9.45 23.80 -4.88
C HIS A 193 -9.40 22.58 -3.95
N GLY A 194 -8.30 22.38 -3.21
CA GLY A 194 -8.17 21.34 -2.19
C GLY A 194 -9.21 21.49 -1.07
N LYS A 195 -9.37 22.70 -0.52
CA LYS A 195 -10.43 23.01 0.47
C LYS A 195 -11.84 22.75 -0.06
N ARG A 196 -12.09 23.09 -1.33
CA ARG A 196 -13.38 22.79 -1.99
C ARG A 196 -13.64 21.28 -2.05
N LEU A 197 -12.65 20.50 -2.47
CA LEU A 197 -12.75 19.04 -2.54
C LEU A 197 -12.89 18.40 -1.15
N GLN A 198 -12.19 18.92 -0.14
CA GLN A 198 -12.35 18.48 1.24
C GLN A 198 -13.78 18.73 1.76
N GLY A 199 -14.37 19.88 1.41
CA GLY A 199 -15.78 20.16 1.65
C GLY A 199 -16.71 19.14 0.99
N LEU A 200 -16.43 18.72 -0.24
CA LEU A 200 -17.18 17.66 -0.92
C LEU A 200 -17.04 16.30 -0.24
N CYS A 201 -15.85 15.94 0.27
CA CYS A 201 -15.68 14.72 1.06
C CYS A 201 -16.63 14.68 2.26
N TYR A 202 -16.72 15.76 3.04
CA TYR A 202 -17.64 15.81 4.19
C TYR A 202 -19.11 15.64 3.80
N VAL A 203 -19.53 16.20 2.66
CA VAL A 203 -20.90 16.04 2.16
C VAL A 203 -21.15 14.61 1.67
N LEU A 204 -20.19 14.00 0.98
CA LEU A 204 -20.28 12.62 0.52
C LEU A 204 -20.29 11.61 1.67
N ASP A 205 -19.48 11.82 2.71
CA ASP A 205 -19.49 11.00 3.93
C ASP A 205 -20.87 11.10 4.63
N ALA A 206 -21.49 12.30 4.65
CA ALA A 206 -22.83 12.50 5.20
C ALA A 206 -23.94 11.81 4.38
N LEU A 207 -23.77 11.72 3.05
CA LEU A 207 -24.66 10.97 2.16
C LEU A 207 -24.49 9.44 2.30
N GLU A 208 -23.31 8.97 2.70
CA GLU A 208 -23.02 7.54 2.89
C GLU A 208 -23.57 7.00 4.23
N ALA A 209 -23.48 7.78 5.30
CA ALA A 209 -23.84 7.36 6.67
C ALA A 209 -25.21 6.66 6.86
N PRO A 210 -26.30 7.06 6.17
CA PRO A 210 -27.62 6.43 6.33
C PRO A 210 -27.90 5.25 5.38
N LEU A 211 -27.02 4.98 4.40
CA LEU A 211 -27.25 3.94 3.40
C LEU A 211 -26.85 2.55 3.93
N THR A 212 -27.71 1.54 3.71
CA THR A 212 -27.39 0.15 4.04
C THR A 212 -26.43 -0.47 3.01
N ALA A 213 -25.55 -1.37 3.48
CA ALA A 213 -24.30 -1.80 2.84
C ALA A 213 -24.37 -2.49 1.45
N SER A 214 -25.47 -2.43 0.70
CA SER A 214 -25.61 -3.20 -0.55
C SER A 214 -26.46 -2.55 -1.67
N SER A 215 -26.60 -1.22 -1.70
CA SER A 215 -27.29 -0.54 -2.82
C SER A 215 -26.31 -0.17 -3.96
N ALA A 216 -26.76 -0.26 -5.21
CA ALA A 216 -25.96 0.22 -6.36
C ALA A 216 -25.65 1.73 -6.27
N SER A 217 -26.51 2.50 -5.61
CA SER A 217 -26.30 3.93 -5.35
C SER A 217 -25.16 4.20 -4.36
N LEU A 218 -24.94 3.31 -3.38
CA LEU A 218 -23.85 3.36 -2.42
C LEU A 218 -22.50 3.07 -3.10
N VAL A 219 -22.44 2.06 -3.98
CA VAL A 219 -21.21 1.73 -4.74
C VAL A 219 -20.74 2.93 -5.57
N GLU A 220 -21.66 3.60 -6.28
CA GLU A 220 -21.32 4.82 -7.03
C GLU A 220 -20.86 5.98 -6.13
N LEU A 221 -21.44 6.13 -4.93
CA LEU A 221 -21.05 7.18 -3.99
C LEU A 221 -19.66 6.89 -3.41
N GLN A 222 -19.37 5.64 -3.04
CA GLN A 222 -18.06 5.20 -2.56
C GLN A 222 -16.98 5.38 -3.63
N GLN A 223 -17.29 5.08 -4.90
CA GLN A 223 -16.39 5.33 -6.03
C GLN A 223 -16.10 6.83 -6.23
N LEU A 224 -17.12 7.69 -6.10
CA LEU A 224 -16.95 9.14 -6.19
C LEU A 224 -16.11 9.66 -5.03
N LEU A 225 -16.41 9.24 -3.81
CA LEU A 225 -15.67 9.59 -2.60
C LEU A 225 -14.20 9.19 -2.70
N GLU A 226 -13.94 7.97 -3.16
CA GLU A 226 -12.60 7.46 -3.41
C GLU A 226 -11.85 8.31 -4.45
N SER A 227 -12.51 8.64 -5.56
CA SER A 227 -11.95 9.51 -6.60
C SER A 227 -11.60 10.91 -6.06
N VAL A 228 -12.46 11.48 -5.21
CA VAL A 228 -12.21 12.77 -4.57
C VAL A 228 -10.99 12.69 -3.63
N ARG A 229 -10.91 11.64 -2.80
CA ARG A 229 -9.78 11.42 -1.87
C ARG A 229 -8.46 11.29 -2.62
N ILE A 230 -8.43 10.53 -3.72
CA ILE A 230 -7.25 10.38 -4.60
C ILE A 230 -6.80 11.75 -5.13
N VAL A 231 -7.72 12.58 -5.63
CA VAL A 231 -7.39 13.91 -6.17
C VAL A 231 -6.88 14.86 -5.07
N ILE A 232 -7.43 14.82 -3.86
CA ILE A 232 -6.93 15.61 -2.72
C ILE A 232 -5.48 15.21 -2.41
N GLN A 233 -5.19 13.90 -2.31
CA GLN A 233 -3.84 13.41 -2.06
C GLN A 233 -2.86 13.85 -3.15
N HIS A 234 -3.26 13.77 -4.42
CA HIS A 234 -2.47 14.25 -5.55
C HIS A 234 -2.21 15.77 -5.48
N LEU A 235 -3.23 16.56 -5.13
CA LEU A 235 -3.14 18.02 -5.01
C LEU A 235 -2.16 18.47 -3.93
N ASP A 236 -2.17 17.81 -2.76
CA ASP A 236 -1.27 18.14 -1.66
C ASP A 236 0.19 17.95 -2.09
N LEU A 237 0.47 16.83 -2.78
CA LEU A 237 1.80 16.52 -3.31
C LEU A 237 2.19 17.48 -4.44
N MET A 238 1.29 17.78 -5.36
CA MET A 238 1.54 18.73 -6.45
C MET A 238 1.81 20.14 -5.93
N THR A 239 1.10 20.56 -4.88
CA THR A 239 1.33 21.84 -4.20
C THR A 239 2.72 21.89 -3.58
N TRP A 240 3.14 20.80 -2.91
CA TRP A 240 4.50 20.67 -2.40
C TRP A 240 5.56 20.70 -3.53
N CYS A 241 5.34 19.95 -4.62
CA CYS A 241 6.25 19.95 -5.76
C CYS A 241 6.38 21.34 -6.42
N ILE A 242 5.30 22.10 -6.55
CA ILE A 242 5.34 23.47 -7.11
C ILE A 242 6.14 24.41 -6.19
N ARG A 243 5.98 24.28 -4.86
CA ARG A 243 6.78 25.05 -3.88
C ARG A 243 8.27 24.74 -4.02
N GLN A 244 8.60 23.47 -4.20
CA GLN A 244 9.97 22.99 -4.41
C GLN A 244 10.47 23.07 -5.86
N LYS A 245 9.70 23.71 -6.77
CA LYS A 245 10.02 23.84 -8.21
C LYS A 245 10.40 22.50 -8.86
N PHE A 246 9.63 21.45 -8.56
CA PHE A 246 9.80 20.08 -9.07
C PHE A 246 11.18 19.45 -8.86
N LEU A 247 11.97 19.98 -7.91
CA LEU A 247 13.35 19.58 -7.64
C LEU A 247 14.33 19.87 -8.79
N ASP A 248 14.01 20.85 -9.65
CA ASP A 248 14.89 21.25 -10.76
C ASP A 248 16.20 21.88 -10.26
N ASN A 249 16.17 22.51 -9.07
CA ASN A 249 17.34 23.15 -8.47
C ASN A 249 18.18 22.21 -7.60
N VAL A 250 17.72 20.96 -7.40
CA VAL A 250 18.38 20.00 -6.52
C VAL A 250 19.15 19.02 -7.39
N PRO A 251 20.49 18.89 -7.20
CA PRO A 251 21.27 17.98 -7.99
C PRO A 251 20.80 16.54 -7.79
N SER A 252 20.64 15.84 -8.91
CA SER A 252 20.42 14.40 -8.95
C SER A 252 21.77 13.70 -8.97
N CYS A 253 21.87 12.54 -8.32
CA CYS A 253 23.04 11.69 -8.44
C CYS A 253 23.18 11.07 -9.84
N PHE A 254 22.09 11.04 -10.61
CA PHE A 254 22.07 10.56 -11.98
C PHE A 254 22.02 11.72 -12.99
N THR A 255 22.87 11.63 -14.02
CA THR A 255 22.95 12.62 -15.11
C THR A 255 21.82 12.51 -16.13
N SER A 256 21.22 11.33 -16.27
CA SER A 256 20.06 11.09 -17.12
C SER A 256 19.19 9.96 -16.57
N ILE A 257 17.92 9.89 -16.99
CA ILE A 257 16.99 8.82 -16.61
C ILE A 257 17.50 7.44 -17.07
N ALA A 258 18.18 7.36 -18.20
CA ALA A 258 18.77 6.12 -18.70
C ALA A 258 19.88 5.62 -17.77
N HIS A 259 20.72 6.51 -17.24
CA HIS A 259 21.74 6.16 -16.26
C HIS A 259 21.11 5.64 -14.96
N TRP A 260 19.99 6.23 -14.53
CA TRP A 260 19.24 5.76 -13.36
C TRP A 260 18.61 4.38 -13.60
N LYS A 261 18.00 4.15 -14.77
CA LYS A 261 17.49 2.82 -15.19
C LYS A 261 18.59 1.76 -15.16
N VAL A 262 19.79 2.07 -15.67
CA VAL A 262 20.94 1.13 -15.62
C VAL A 262 21.34 0.85 -14.17
N ALA A 263 21.47 1.87 -13.32
CA ALA A 263 21.81 1.68 -11.91
C ALA A 263 20.76 0.86 -11.14
N PHE A 264 19.48 0.98 -11.50
CA PHE A 264 18.41 0.14 -10.96
C PHE A 264 18.54 -1.31 -11.42
N GLN A 265 18.76 -1.56 -12.72
CA GLN A 265 18.98 -2.91 -13.24
C GLN A 265 20.21 -3.59 -12.63
N GLU A 266 21.29 -2.84 -12.40
CA GLU A 266 22.46 -3.37 -11.70
C GLU A 266 22.16 -3.76 -10.25
N ARG A 267 21.34 -2.99 -9.52
CA ARG A 267 20.86 -3.37 -8.18
C ARG A 267 20.04 -4.65 -8.23
N LYS A 268 19.13 -4.76 -9.21
CA LYS A 268 18.29 -5.93 -9.41
C LYS A 268 19.12 -7.18 -9.74
N TRP A 269 20.08 -7.07 -10.65
CA TRP A 269 21.00 -8.17 -10.94
C TRP A 269 21.84 -8.57 -9.72
N ALA A 270 22.32 -7.60 -8.94
CA ALA A 270 23.04 -7.88 -7.70
C ALA A 270 22.15 -8.56 -6.66
N ALA A 271 20.88 -8.17 -6.53
CA ALA A 271 19.92 -8.84 -5.65
C ALA A 271 19.67 -10.28 -6.11
N ASN A 272 19.44 -10.50 -7.41
CA ASN A 272 19.23 -11.82 -8.00
C ASN A 272 20.45 -12.75 -7.85
N ASP A 273 21.67 -12.22 -7.99
CA ASP A 273 22.92 -12.99 -7.80
C ASP A 273 23.15 -13.37 -6.33
N ARG A 274 22.69 -12.54 -5.39
CA ARG A 274 22.81 -12.74 -3.94
C ARG A 274 21.72 -13.62 -3.34
N VAL A 275 20.69 -13.97 -4.11
CA VAL A 275 19.57 -14.79 -3.62
C VAL A 275 20.12 -16.05 -2.96
N TRP A 276 19.64 -16.30 -1.75
CA TRP A 276 20.04 -17.50 -1.01
C TRP A 276 19.60 -18.76 -1.76
N PRO A 277 20.49 -19.76 -1.98
CA PRO A 277 20.10 -21.00 -2.61
C PRO A 277 18.96 -21.69 -1.84
N GLU A 278 17.82 -21.91 -2.49
CA GLU A 278 16.68 -22.57 -1.86
C GLU A 278 16.89 -24.09 -1.79
N TYR A 279 16.52 -24.69 -0.65
CA TYR A 279 16.34 -26.13 -0.58
C TYR A 279 15.16 -26.52 -1.47
N MET A 280 15.45 -27.07 -2.66
CA MET A 280 14.43 -27.65 -3.53
C MET A 280 13.96 -28.97 -2.92
N ALA A 281 13.00 -28.88 -2.01
CA ALA A 281 12.17 -30.04 -1.71
C ALA A 281 11.47 -30.44 -3.02
N ASN A 282 11.51 -31.72 -3.40
CA ASN A 282 10.77 -32.33 -4.52
C ASN A 282 9.23 -32.21 -4.39
N THR A 283 8.74 -31.29 -3.58
CA THR A 283 7.35 -30.90 -3.44
C THR A 283 7.07 -29.85 -4.51
N GLY A 284 6.27 -30.17 -5.52
CA GLY A 284 5.91 -29.30 -6.66
C GLY A 284 5.19 -27.97 -6.33
N ARG A 285 5.36 -27.42 -5.13
CA ARG A 285 5.16 -26.00 -4.84
C ARG A 285 6.52 -25.32 -4.97
N LEU A 286 6.66 -24.50 -6.01
CA LEU A 286 7.69 -23.49 -6.11
C LEU A 286 7.89 -22.82 -4.75
N GLY A 287 9.14 -22.65 -4.32
CA GLY A 287 9.50 -21.79 -3.20
C GLY A 287 8.87 -20.39 -3.35
N PRO A 288 8.85 -19.59 -2.26
CA PRO A 288 8.21 -18.28 -2.27
C PRO A 288 8.71 -17.45 -3.47
N LYS A 289 7.77 -17.08 -4.35
CA LYS A 289 7.97 -16.43 -5.67
C LYS A 289 8.65 -15.04 -5.63
N HIS A 290 9.44 -14.73 -4.61
CA HIS A 290 10.00 -13.38 -4.35
C HIS A 290 11.53 -13.36 -4.27
N ALA A 291 12.19 -14.44 -4.71
CA ALA A 291 13.65 -14.52 -4.83
C ALA A 291 14.20 -13.31 -5.63
N GLY A 292 14.88 -12.39 -4.94
CA GLY A 292 15.64 -11.29 -5.55
C GLY A 292 14.86 -10.00 -5.84
N ALA A 293 13.59 -9.89 -5.43
CA ALA A 293 12.84 -8.64 -5.57
C ALA A 293 13.46 -7.53 -4.70
N LEU A 294 13.47 -6.29 -5.18
CA LEU A 294 13.90 -5.13 -4.38
C LEU A 294 12.78 -4.64 -3.44
N PHE A 295 13.09 -3.88 -2.39
CA PHE A 295 12.04 -3.31 -1.51
C PHE A 295 11.10 -2.38 -2.29
N ILE A 296 11.63 -1.62 -3.25
CA ILE A 296 10.83 -0.74 -4.09
C ILE A 296 9.88 -1.50 -5.02
N GLU A 297 10.25 -2.68 -5.51
CA GLU A 297 9.38 -3.49 -6.38
C GLU A 297 8.19 -4.04 -5.58
N ASP A 298 8.45 -4.57 -4.38
CA ASP A 298 7.39 -5.01 -3.47
C ASP A 298 6.49 -3.83 -3.07
N ALA A 299 7.08 -2.68 -2.75
CA ALA A 299 6.33 -1.50 -2.35
C ALA A 299 5.46 -0.93 -3.49
N LEU A 300 5.94 -0.92 -4.73
CA LEU A 300 5.15 -0.51 -5.89
C LEU A 300 4.01 -1.51 -6.18
N SER A 301 4.24 -2.81 -5.98
CA SER A 301 3.20 -3.82 -6.15
C SER A 301 2.04 -3.64 -5.17
N ILE A 302 2.36 -3.23 -3.93
CA ILE A 302 1.39 -2.97 -2.88
C ILE A 302 0.73 -1.61 -3.09
N GLY A 303 1.52 -0.56 -3.33
CA GLY A 303 1.05 0.83 -3.43
C GLY A 303 0.17 1.12 -4.65
N LEU A 304 0.34 0.36 -5.74
CA LEU A 304 -0.48 0.46 -6.94
C LEU A 304 -1.72 -0.46 -6.91
N GLY A 305 -1.85 -1.34 -5.89
CA GLY A 305 -3.03 -2.17 -5.68
C GLY A 305 -3.41 -3.00 -6.90
N LYS A 306 -2.56 -3.99 -7.28
CA LYS A 306 -2.94 -5.01 -8.27
C LYS A 306 -4.01 -5.94 -7.69
N ASP A 307 -5.25 -5.49 -7.64
CA ASP A 307 -6.38 -6.41 -7.62
C ASP A 307 -6.60 -6.91 -9.05
N ASP A 308 -6.39 -8.20 -9.28
CA ASP A 308 -6.69 -8.94 -10.53
C ASP A 308 -8.22 -8.97 -10.84
N GLY A 309 -9.02 -8.16 -10.16
CA GLY A 309 -10.43 -7.94 -10.44
C GLY A 309 -10.59 -6.68 -11.28
N ASP A 310 -11.11 -6.85 -12.50
CA ASP A 310 -11.62 -5.79 -13.36
C ASP A 310 -12.31 -4.70 -12.52
N SER A 311 -11.56 -3.63 -12.23
CA SER A 311 -12.07 -2.42 -11.57
C SER A 311 -12.81 -1.60 -12.62
N SER A 312 -13.84 -2.23 -13.19
CA SER A 312 -15.12 -1.68 -13.64
C SER A 312 -15.10 -0.17 -13.90
N ASN A 313 -14.56 0.21 -15.06
CA ASN A 313 -15.09 1.16 -16.05
C ASN A 313 -15.86 2.45 -15.65
N LEU A 314 -15.72 2.95 -14.42
CA LEU A 314 -16.28 4.24 -13.97
C LEU A 314 -15.29 5.04 -13.10
N MET A 315 -13.98 4.83 -13.29
CA MET A 315 -12.99 5.82 -12.84
C MET A 315 -13.27 7.10 -13.64
N LEU A 316 -13.89 8.11 -13.01
CA LEU A 316 -14.19 9.41 -13.61
C LEU A 316 -12.91 10.06 -14.17
N ASP A 317 -12.53 9.73 -15.41
CA ASP A 317 -11.40 10.22 -16.21
C ASP A 317 -10.23 10.87 -15.42
N LEU A 318 -9.75 10.20 -14.36
CA LEU A 318 -8.62 10.69 -13.56
C LEU A 318 -7.31 10.63 -14.35
N GLY A 319 -7.25 9.76 -15.37
CA GLY A 319 -6.15 9.69 -16.32
C GLY A 319 -5.90 11.02 -17.04
N SER A 320 -6.91 11.88 -17.13
CA SER A 320 -6.77 13.20 -17.72
C SER A 320 -5.95 14.22 -16.93
N LEU A 321 -5.66 13.95 -15.66
CA LEU A 321 -4.76 14.76 -14.83
C LEU A 321 -3.29 14.36 -15.00
N LYS A 322 -3.01 13.19 -15.60
CA LYS A 322 -1.64 12.68 -15.82
C LYS A 322 -0.91 13.50 -16.89
N HIS A 323 0.36 13.78 -16.65
CA HIS A 323 1.23 14.40 -17.64
C HIS A 323 1.89 13.34 -18.54
N GLY A 324 1.36 13.17 -19.76
CA GLY A 324 1.87 12.20 -20.74
C GLY A 324 0.76 11.33 -21.32
N ASN A 325 1.03 10.67 -22.45
CA ASN A 325 0.02 9.88 -23.16
C ASN A 325 -0.54 8.74 -22.29
N LEU A 326 -1.83 8.46 -22.55
CA LEU A 326 -2.75 7.49 -21.94
C LEU A 326 -2.27 6.02 -22.03
N ALA A 327 -1.02 5.72 -21.70
CA ALA A 327 -0.58 4.36 -21.46
C ALA A 327 -0.89 4.06 -20.00
N THR A 328 -2.02 3.39 -19.78
CA THR A 328 -2.31 2.60 -18.59
C THR A 328 -1.00 1.98 -18.11
N TYR A 329 -0.60 2.19 -16.85
CA TYR A 329 0.50 1.46 -16.21
C TYR A 329 0.08 -0.01 -16.09
N GLN A 330 0.05 -0.72 -17.21
CA GLN A 330 -0.03 -2.16 -17.26
C GLN A 330 1.36 -2.66 -16.93
N ALA A 331 1.61 -2.95 -15.67
CA ALA A 331 2.85 -3.61 -15.29
C ALA A 331 2.79 -5.08 -15.70
N PRO A 332 3.64 -5.47 -16.66
CA PRO A 332 4.63 -6.50 -16.37
C PRO A 332 6.03 -5.93 -16.68
N ASP A 333 6.91 -5.93 -15.67
CA ASP A 333 8.31 -5.45 -15.70
C ASP A 333 8.56 -3.93 -15.51
N SER A 334 8.28 -3.43 -14.29
CA SER A 334 8.98 -2.34 -13.58
C SER A 334 9.53 -1.16 -14.42
N ASP A 335 8.68 -0.18 -14.73
CA ASP A 335 9.06 1.15 -15.26
C ASP A 335 9.62 2.10 -14.17
N TYR A 336 10.30 1.54 -13.18
CA TYR A 336 11.09 2.32 -12.23
C TYR A 336 12.50 2.53 -12.80
N PRO A 337 13.07 3.75 -12.69
CA PRO A 337 12.52 5.00 -12.15
C PRO A 337 11.57 5.74 -13.11
N PRO A 338 10.58 6.49 -12.58
CA PRO A 338 9.74 7.39 -13.37
C PRO A 338 10.53 8.57 -13.96
N GLU A 339 10.12 9.05 -15.13
CA GLU A 339 10.87 10.01 -15.95
C GLU A 339 11.06 11.40 -15.33
N SER A 340 10.11 11.83 -14.48
CA SER A 340 10.16 13.10 -13.76
C SER A 340 9.52 12.97 -12.38
N THR A 341 9.78 13.93 -11.50
CA THR A 341 9.10 14.04 -10.18
C THR A 341 7.59 14.14 -10.34
N ARG A 342 7.13 14.85 -11.38
CA ARG A 342 5.72 14.93 -11.72
C ARG A 342 5.15 13.58 -12.17
N ALA A 343 5.86 12.86 -13.04
CA ALA A 343 5.44 11.51 -13.44
C ALA A 343 5.42 10.55 -12.24
N ALA A 344 6.35 10.69 -11.29
CA ALA A 344 6.35 9.91 -10.05
C ALA A 344 5.10 10.18 -9.19
N VAL A 345 4.73 11.46 -9.03
CA VAL A 345 3.52 11.86 -8.28
C VAL A 345 2.26 11.40 -9.00
N ASP A 346 2.19 11.59 -10.32
CA ASP A 346 1.04 11.17 -11.13
C ASP A 346 0.85 9.64 -11.08
N ALA A 347 1.93 8.86 -11.19
CA ALA A 347 1.86 7.40 -11.13
C ALA A 347 1.47 6.89 -9.74
N LEU A 348 2.07 7.43 -8.68
CA LEU A 348 1.86 6.92 -7.31
C LEU A 348 0.53 7.37 -6.70
N PHE A 349 0.08 8.59 -6.98
CA PHE A 349 -1.06 9.18 -6.27
C PHE A 349 -2.34 9.24 -7.08
N LEU A 350 -2.33 9.06 -8.42
CA LEU A 350 -3.56 8.93 -9.22
C LEU A 350 -3.98 7.46 -9.43
N GLU A 351 -3.10 6.50 -9.17
CA GLU A 351 -3.38 5.06 -9.28
C GLU A 351 -3.42 4.39 -7.90
N GLY A 352 -4.18 3.30 -7.76
CA GLY A 352 -4.35 2.57 -6.51
C GLY A 352 -5.27 3.27 -5.50
N SER A 353 -5.59 2.58 -4.41
CA SER A 353 -6.54 3.08 -3.41
C SER A 353 -6.01 4.26 -2.57
N SER A 354 -6.92 5.05 -2.03
CA SER A 354 -6.68 6.21 -1.17
C SER A 354 -6.23 5.79 0.23
N ASP A 355 -6.62 4.59 0.69
CA ASP A 355 -6.22 4.02 1.98
C ASP A 355 -4.71 3.78 2.10
N LEU A 356 -4.04 3.55 0.97
CA LEU A 356 -2.60 3.31 0.90
C LEU A 356 -1.76 4.60 0.92
N PHE A 357 -2.33 5.74 1.33
CA PHE A 357 -1.65 7.04 1.31
C PHE A 357 -0.31 7.06 2.07
N PHE A 358 -0.25 6.41 3.24
CA PHE A 358 0.99 6.32 4.01
C PHE A 358 2.06 5.49 3.28
N ALA A 359 1.66 4.40 2.63
CA ALA A 359 2.57 3.59 1.81
C ALA A 359 3.06 4.39 0.58
N LYS A 360 2.16 5.10 -0.11
CA LYS A 360 2.50 5.99 -1.24
C LYS A 360 3.50 7.08 -0.85
N LYS A 361 3.32 7.70 0.33
CA LYS A 361 4.29 8.67 0.89
C LYS A 361 5.67 8.05 1.16
N ALA A 362 5.71 6.83 1.70
CA ALA A 362 6.97 6.11 1.96
C ALA A 362 7.69 5.72 0.66
N ILE A 363 6.93 5.29 -0.37
CA ILE A 363 7.47 5.01 -1.71
C ILE A 363 8.06 6.28 -2.34
N PHE A 364 7.38 7.42 -2.20
CA PHE A 364 7.90 8.69 -2.68
C PHE A 364 9.16 9.14 -1.91
N LEU A 365 9.22 8.92 -0.59
CA LEU A 365 10.44 9.13 0.19
C LEU A 365 11.60 8.26 -0.31
N TYR A 366 11.35 6.98 -0.59
CA TYR A 366 12.36 6.11 -1.19
C TYR A 366 12.87 6.68 -2.52
N TYR A 367 11.96 7.17 -3.37
CA TYR A 367 12.33 7.82 -4.64
C TYR A 367 13.23 9.06 -4.43
N LEU A 368 12.94 9.89 -3.42
CA LEU A 368 13.78 11.05 -3.06
C LEU A 368 15.17 10.60 -2.59
N PHE A 369 15.26 9.57 -1.75
CA PHE A 369 16.54 9.03 -1.31
C PHE A 369 17.34 8.45 -2.48
N ASP A 370 16.72 7.67 -3.37
CA ASP A 370 17.40 7.10 -4.53
C ASP A 370 17.96 8.19 -5.45
N ARG A 371 17.23 9.29 -5.63
CA ARG A 371 17.67 10.42 -6.47
C ARG A 371 18.84 11.22 -5.88
N HIS A 372 18.96 11.31 -4.56
CA HIS A 372 19.82 12.33 -3.92
C HIS A 372 20.91 11.79 -3.00
N TRP A 373 20.80 10.54 -2.52
CA TRP A 373 21.64 10.03 -1.44
C TRP A 373 23.16 10.19 -1.65
N THR A 374 23.66 9.89 -2.86
CA THR A 374 25.10 9.98 -3.13
C THR A 374 25.60 11.41 -3.41
N CYS A 375 24.72 12.40 -3.37
CA CYS A 375 25.06 13.82 -3.39
C CYS A 375 25.36 14.34 -1.97
N PRO A 376 26.14 15.43 -1.82
CA PRO A 376 26.43 16.02 -0.52
C PRO A 376 25.15 16.38 0.27
N GLU A 377 25.07 15.94 1.54
CA GLU A 377 23.87 16.08 2.39
C GLU A 377 23.29 17.51 2.43
N LEU A 378 24.16 18.52 2.46
CA LEU A 378 23.78 19.94 2.51
C LEU A 378 22.86 20.37 1.35
N GLN A 379 22.90 19.64 0.23
CA GLN A 379 22.20 20.01 -0.99
C GLN A 379 20.78 19.43 -1.09
N TRP A 380 20.46 18.36 -0.36
CA TRP A 380 19.15 17.68 -0.48
C TRP A 380 18.42 17.48 0.84
N ARG A 381 19.12 17.52 1.98
CA ARG A 381 18.53 17.27 3.30
C ARG A 381 17.35 18.18 3.62
N HIS A 382 17.45 19.46 3.25
CA HIS A 382 16.38 20.45 3.45
C HIS A 382 15.08 20.07 2.72
N VAL A 383 15.16 19.38 1.58
CA VAL A 383 13.98 18.92 0.82
C VAL A 383 13.26 17.80 1.57
N ILE A 384 14.02 16.85 2.12
CA ILE A 384 13.46 15.72 2.86
C ILE A 384 12.89 16.19 4.20
N GLU A 385 13.58 17.09 4.89
CA GLU A 385 13.07 17.72 6.12
C GLU A 385 11.78 18.50 5.84
N ASP A 386 11.72 19.30 4.76
CA ASP A 386 10.49 20.01 4.37
C ASP A 386 9.33 19.06 4.03
N TYR A 387 9.60 17.97 3.30
CA TYR A 387 8.59 16.95 2.98
C TYR A 387 8.05 16.27 4.25
N VAL A 388 8.95 15.85 5.14
CA VAL A 388 8.58 15.18 6.40
C VAL A 388 7.78 16.11 7.30
N MET A 389 8.15 17.39 7.37
CA MET A 389 7.41 18.40 8.12
C MET A 389 6.03 18.68 7.50
N THR A 390 5.96 18.83 6.18
CA THR A 390 4.69 19.11 5.46
C THR A 390 3.68 17.98 5.63
N PHE A 391 4.14 16.72 5.55
CA PHE A 391 3.26 15.55 5.63
C PHE A 391 3.21 14.89 7.01
N SER A 392 3.83 15.51 8.02
CA SER A 392 3.88 15.03 9.41
C SER A 392 4.33 13.57 9.53
N ILE A 393 5.37 13.19 8.78
CA ILE A 393 5.87 11.81 8.77
C ILE A 393 6.73 11.59 10.03
N PRO A 394 6.50 10.52 10.81
CA PRO A 394 7.31 10.27 11.99
C PRO A 394 8.75 9.92 11.59
N ARG A 395 9.72 10.34 12.41
CA ARG A 395 11.15 10.10 12.17
C ARG A 395 11.45 8.61 11.94
N GLN A 396 10.77 7.72 12.65
CA GLN A 396 10.95 6.28 12.51
C GLN A 396 10.62 5.80 11.09
N SER A 397 9.47 6.18 10.53
CA SER A 397 9.08 5.78 9.16
C SER A 397 9.95 6.42 8.07
N MET A 398 10.48 7.62 8.31
CA MET A 398 11.48 8.24 7.44
C MET A 398 12.76 7.40 7.42
N LEU A 399 13.28 7.01 8.59
CA LEU A 399 14.48 6.18 8.71
C LEU A 399 14.25 4.76 8.17
N GLU A 400 13.06 4.18 8.32
CA GLU A 400 12.68 2.90 7.71
C GLU A 400 12.79 2.97 6.19
N SER A 401 12.18 3.99 5.57
CA SER A 401 12.24 4.20 4.12
C SER A 401 13.68 4.40 3.64
N PHE A 402 14.50 5.10 4.43
CA PHE A 402 15.91 5.31 4.16
C PHE A 402 16.71 4.00 4.22
N VAL A 403 16.50 3.17 5.26
CA VAL A 403 17.17 1.87 5.38
C VAL A 403 16.74 0.91 4.28
N PHE A 404 15.48 0.91 3.85
CA PHE A 404 15.05 0.10 2.70
C PHE A 404 15.81 0.47 1.42
N TYR A 405 16.01 1.76 1.17
CA TYR A 405 16.85 2.22 0.06
C TYR A 405 18.31 1.76 0.20
N LEU A 406 18.91 1.93 1.38
CA LEU A 406 20.30 1.52 1.61
C LEU A 406 20.49 0.00 1.44
N LEU A 407 19.51 -0.80 1.86
CA LEU A 407 19.56 -2.27 1.73
C LEU A 407 19.46 -2.72 0.26
N ASP A 408 18.68 -2.02 -0.57
CA ASP A 408 18.61 -2.26 -2.02
C ASP A 408 19.88 -1.83 -2.77
N ASN A 409 20.63 -0.85 -2.26
CA ASN A 409 21.83 -0.35 -2.94
C ASN A 409 22.97 -1.38 -2.89
N LYS A 410 23.64 -1.68 -4.01
CA LYS A 410 24.68 -2.72 -4.06
C LYS A 410 25.95 -2.45 -3.22
N SER A 411 26.24 -1.21 -2.83
CA SER A 411 27.52 -0.83 -2.19
C SER A 411 27.66 -1.34 -0.74
N ASP A 412 28.91 -1.55 -0.32
CA ASP A 412 29.25 -1.94 1.06
C ASP A 412 29.14 -0.76 2.04
N GLU A 413 29.34 0.47 1.56
CA GLU A 413 29.16 1.70 2.34
C GLU A 413 27.69 1.85 2.77
N ALA A 414 26.75 1.62 1.83
CA ALA A 414 25.32 1.63 2.14
C ALA A 414 24.93 0.55 3.16
N LEU A 415 25.56 -0.63 3.10
CA LEU A 415 25.34 -1.68 4.08
C LEU A 415 25.85 -1.29 5.48
N GLN A 416 27.05 -0.71 5.57
CA GLN A 416 27.59 -0.23 6.85
C GLN A 416 26.70 0.84 7.46
N GLU A 417 26.18 1.75 6.65
CA GLU A 417 25.29 2.79 7.11
C GLU A 417 23.92 2.26 7.53
N ALA A 418 23.33 1.33 6.78
CA ALA A 418 22.10 0.65 7.17
C ALA A 418 22.26 -0.01 8.55
N CYS A 419 23.39 -0.68 8.80
CA CYS A 419 23.70 -1.28 10.11
C CYS A 419 23.80 -0.26 11.25
N ARG A 420 24.16 1.01 10.99
CA ARG A 420 24.20 2.06 12.03
C ARG A 420 22.80 2.51 12.43
N TRP A 421 21.88 2.61 11.47
CA TRP A 421 20.52 3.13 11.69
C TRP A 421 19.51 2.06 12.14
N ILE A 422 19.76 0.79 11.83
CA ILE A 422 18.89 -0.33 12.21
C ILE A 422 18.46 -0.31 13.69
N PRO A 423 19.36 -0.13 14.69
CA PRO A 423 18.99 -0.12 16.10
C PRO A 423 17.92 0.92 16.48
N GLU A 424 17.87 2.06 15.78
CA GLU A 424 16.89 3.12 16.04
C GLU A 424 15.50 2.81 15.45
N ILE A 425 15.46 1.91 14.47
CA ILE A 425 14.25 1.58 13.72
C ILE A 425 13.55 0.35 14.29
N VAL A 426 14.27 -0.52 15.00
CA VAL A 426 13.73 -1.84 15.35
C VAL A 426 12.43 -1.72 16.15
N SER A 427 11.37 -2.22 15.53
CA SER A 427 10.03 -2.33 16.08
C SER A 427 9.46 -3.70 15.72
N PRO A 428 8.48 -4.24 16.47
CA PRO A 428 7.81 -5.49 16.10
C PRO A 428 7.21 -5.46 14.68
N SER A 429 6.81 -4.28 14.20
CA SER A 429 6.24 -3.99 12.89
C SER A 429 7.27 -3.89 11.75
N LEU A 430 8.57 -4.04 12.02
CA LEU A 430 9.60 -3.95 10.98
C LEU A 430 9.41 -5.04 9.91
N HIS A 431 9.64 -4.68 8.65
CA HIS A 431 9.42 -5.58 7.53
C HIS A 431 10.36 -6.82 7.59
N PRO A 432 9.83 -8.07 7.50
CA PRO A 432 10.62 -9.31 7.64
C PRO A 432 11.81 -9.41 6.68
N LYS A 433 11.63 -8.91 5.45
CA LYS A 433 12.64 -8.91 4.38
C LYS A 433 13.95 -8.23 4.78
N VAL A 434 13.96 -7.32 5.77
CA VAL A 434 15.19 -6.69 6.27
C VAL A 434 16.19 -7.74 6.76
N SER A 435 15.72 -8.74 7.51
CA SER A 435 16.59 -9.80 8.04
C SER A 435 17.12 -10.70 6.93
N LEU A 436 16.30 -10.95 5.89
CA LEU A 436 16.68 -11.72 4.72
C LEU A 436 17.76 -11.00 3.89
N VAL A 437 17.58 -9.71 3.59
CA VAL A 437 18.54 -8.95 2.77
C VAL A 437 19.87 -8.76 3.51
N LEU A 438 19.85 -8.60 4.84
CA LEU A 438 21.07 -8.57 5.65
C LEU A 438 21.83 -9.91 5.60
N LEU A 439 21.11 -11.03 5.60
CA LEU A 439 21.70 -12.36 5.43
C LEU A 439 22.32 -12.53 4.03
N GLU A 440 21.59 -12.15 2.98
CA GLU A 440 22.06 -12.22 1.58
C GLU A 440 23.30 -11.35 1.33
N ARG A 441 23.43 -10.23 2.06
CA ARG A 441 24.62 -9.37 2.04
C ARG A 441 25.75 -9.83 2.96
N GLY A 442 25.65 -11.01 3.57
CA GLY A 442 26.72 -11.60 4.37
C GLY A 442 26.92 -10.95 5.75
N ARG A 443 25.88 -10.34 6.33
CA ARG A 443 25.90 -9.76 7.69
C ARG A 443 24.89 -10.47 8.62
N PRO A 444 25.12 -11.76 8.95
CA PRO A 444 24.19 -12.53 9.77
C PRO A 444 24.08 -12.00 11.21
N ASP A 445 25.14 -11.40 11.76
CA ASP A 445 25.12 -10.80 13.11
C ASP A 445 24.11 -9.65 13.23
N ALA A 446 24.03 -8.80 12.19
CA ALA A 446 23.08 -7.69 12.15
C ALA A 446 21.65 -8.20 11.98
N ALA A 447 21.45 -9.20 11.12
CA ALA A 447 20.16 -9.87 10.97
C ALA A 447 19.69 -10.51 12.28
N LEU A 448 20.61 -11.13 13.03
CA LEU A 448 20.32 -11.72 14.33
C LEU A 448 19.86 -10.64 15.34
N SER A 449 20.55 -9.51 15.42
CA SER A 449 20.17 -8.40 16.30
C SER A 449 18.76 -7.88 15.98
N VAL A 450 18.39 -7.82 14.70
CA VAL A 450 17.03 -7.44 14.26
C VAL A 450 16.01 -8.48 14.72
N LEU A 451 16.27 -9.77 14.48
CA LEU A 451 15.36 -10.85 14.89
C LEU A 451 15.14 -10.91 16.41
N GLN A 452 16.19 -10.65 17.19
CA GLN A 452 16.11 -10.57 18.65
C GLN A 452 15.25 -9.40 19.11
N SER A 453 15.49 -8.22 18.53
CA SER A 453 14.84 -6.98 18.94
C SER A 453 13.38 -6.89 18.46
N THR A 454 13.04 -7.51 17.34
CA THR A 454 11.65 -7.66 16.85
C THR A 454 10.85 -8.72 17.60
N GLY A 455 11.50 -9.52 18.47
CA GLY A 455 10.85 -10.62 19.20
C GLY A 455 10.56 -11.86 18.36
N ARG A 456 11.01 -11.93 17.09
CA ARG A 456 10.81 -13.07 16.17
C ARG A 456 11.79 -14.22 16.41
N PHE A 457 12.85 -13.98 17.19
CA PHE A 457 13.90 -14.95 17.53
C PHE A 457 13.41 -16.16 18.37
N ARG A 458 12.34 -15.99 19.16
CA ARG A 458 11.74 -17.09 19.91
C ARG A 458 10.23 -17.09 19.69
N PRO A 459 9.62 -18.21 19.28
CA PRO A 459 8.18 -18.35 19.34
C PRO A 459 7.80 -18.17 20.81
N ARG A 460 7.16 -17.05 21.15
CA ARG A 460 6.62 -16.86 22.50
C ARG A 460 5.55 -17.93 22.65
N GLU A 461 5.63 -18.75 23.69
CA GLU A 461 4.64 -19.78 23.99
C GLU A 461 3.22 -19.20 24.16
N GLU A 462 3.11 -17.88 24.34
CA GLU A 462 1.88 -17.10 24.49
C GLU A 462 1.30 -16.54 23.18
N ILE A 463 2.06 -16.47 22.07
CA ILE A 463 1.55 -15.97 20.79
C ILE A 463 1.11 -17.17 19.94
N LEU A 464 -0.20 -17.35 19.84
CA LEU A 464 -0.88 -18.46 19.17
C LEU A 464 -0.79 -18.43 17.63
N THR A 465 -0.05 -17.52 17.02
CA THR A 465 0.11 -17.44 15.56
C THR A 465 1.55 -17.77 15.13
N PRO A 466 1.79 -18.93 14.46
CA PRO A 466 3.09 -19.26 13.91
C PRO A 466 3.45 -18.26 12.80
N LEU A 467 4.73 -17.91 12.71
CA LEU A 467 5.24 -17.08 11.62
C LEU A 467 5.02 -17.78 10.27
N PRO A 468 4.84 -17.04 9.16
CA PRO A 468 4.78 -17.66 7.84
C PRO A 468 6.09 -18.43 7.54
N LEU A 469 5.98 -19.51 6.77
CA LEU A 469 7.09 -20.41 6.47
C LEU A 469 8.33 -19.68 5.92
N SER A 470 8.14 -18.67 5.07
CA SER A 470 9.22 -17.85 4.50
C SER A 470 10.04 -17.11 5.57
N GLU A 471 9.38 -16.57 6.58
CA GLU A 471 10.03 -15.93 7.72
C GLU A 471 10.72 -16.95 8.61
N ALA A 472 10.08 -18.09 8.88
CA ALA A 472 10.66 -19.16 9.69
C ALA A 472 11.95 -19.73 9.07
N VAL A 473 11.97 -19.91 7.74
CA VAL A 473 13.17 -20.32 7.00
C VAL A 473 14.27 -19.26 7.13
N THR A 474 13.95 -17.97 7.02
CA THR A 474 14.92 -16.89 7.20
C THR A 474 15.55 -16.90 8.59
N VAL A 475 14.75 -17.12 9.64
CA VAL A 475 15.26 -17.23 11.02
C VAL A 475 16.24 -18.39 11.15
N VAL A 476 15.89 -19.58 10.66
CA VAL A 476 16.76 -20.77 10.70
C VAL A 476 18.08 -20.50 9.96
N ARG A 477 18.03 -19.89 8.77
CA ARG A 477 19.22 -19.54 7.99
C ARG A 477 20.15 -18.59 8.77
N VAL A 478 19.61 -17.54 9.40
CA VAL A 478 20.40 -16.60 10.21
C VAL A 478 21.04 -17.30 11.41
N LEU A 479 20.31 -18.16 12.12
CA LEU A 479 20.84 -18.87 13.29
C LEU A 479 22.02 -19.78 12.92
N LEU A 480 21.92 -20.49 11.79
CA LEU A 480 22.95 -21.41 11.33
C LEU A 480 24.20 -20.69 10.83
N GLU A 481 24.05 -19.55 10.14
CA GLU A 481 25.20 -18.73 9.74
C GLU A 481 25.89 -18.06 10.95
N CYS A 482 25.15 -17.76 12.02
CA CYS A 482 25.71 -17.35 13.31
C CYS A 482 26.27 -18.52 14.14
N SER A 483 26.35 -19.75 13.59
CA SER A 483 26.83 -20.98 14.25
C SER A 483 26.04 -21.45 15.48
N MET A 484 24.78 -21.01 15.61
CA MET A 484 23.88 -21.34 16.72
C MET A 484 22.98 -22.53 16.36
N LEU A 485 23.57 -23.72 16.25
CA LEU A 485 22.87 -24.94 15.84
C LEU A 485 21.80 -25.38 16.86
N SER A 486 22.09 -25.27 18.16
CA SER A 486 21.15 -25.62 19.23
C SER A 486 19.89 -24.76 19.19
N GLU A 487 20.05 -23.47 18.92
CA GLU A 487 18.98 -22.49 18.84
C GLU A 487 18.14 -22.72 17.59
N ALA A 488 18.76 -23.02 16.45
CA ALA A 488 18.06 -23.39 15.21
C ALA A 488 17.21 -24.65 15.41
N TYR A 489 17.75 -25.65 16.12
CA TYR A 489 17.02 -26.86 16.48
C TYR A 489 15.83 -26.58 17.41
N LEU A 490 16.04 -25.82 18.49
CA LEU A 490 14.96 -25.45 19.41
C LEU A 490 13.87 -24.61 18.72
N TYR A 491 14.27 -23.71 17.82
CA TYR A 491 13.35 -22.89 17.03
C TYR A 491 12.46 -23.76 16.13
N GLN A 492 13.05 -24.67 15.36
CA GLN A 492 12.31 -25.60 14.50
C GLN A 492 11.31 -26.43 15.32
N GLN A 493 11.71 -26.94 16.48
CA GLN A 493 10.82 -27.72 17.34
C GLN A 493 9.66 -26.90 17.91
N SER A 494 9.93 -25.66 18.31
CA SER A 494 8.91 -24.76 18.83
C SER A 494 7.91 -24.36 17.73
N HIS A 495 8.40 -24.07 16.52
CA HIS A 495 7.57 -23.77 15.34
C HIS A 495 6.64 -24.92 14.95
N VAL A 496 7.18 -26.14 14.84
CA VAL A 496 6.38 -27.34 14.55
C VAL A 496 5.38 -27.65 15.67
N LYS A 497 5.75 -27.40 16.93
CA LYS A 497 4.82 -27.55 18.07
C LYS A 497 3.67 -26.54 17.97
N ALA A 498 3.94 -25.28 17.63
CA ALA A 498 2.95 -24.22 17.48
C ALA A 498 1.96 -24.48 16.33
N ILE A 499 2.45 -24.92 15.16
CA ILE A 499 1.57 -25.31 14.05
C ILE A 499 0.68 -26.49 14.47
N ARG A 500 1.27 -27.51 15.12
CA ARG A 500 0.52 -28.68 15.58
C ARG A 500 -0.57 -28.35 16.60
N THR A 501 -0.40 -27.32 17.42
CA THR A 501 -1.46 -26.84 18.32
C THR A 501 -2.55 -26.10 17.56
N ASN A 502 -2.20 -25.31 16.55
CA ASN A 502 -3.17 -24.59 15.73
C ASN A 502 -4.02 -25.51 14.85
N THR A 503 -3.42 -26.51 14.20
CA THR A 503 -4.16 -27.52 13.43
C THR A 503 -5.15 -28.32 14.29
N LYS A 504 -4.92 -28.41 15.61
CA LYS A 504 -5.87 -29.04 16.54
C LYS A 504 -7.02 -28.12 16.94
N GLN A 505 -6.81 -26.79 16.95
CA GLN A 505 -7.83 -25.78 17.25
C GLN A 505 -8.68 -25.44 16.02
N GLN A 506 -8.12 -25.50 14.80
CA GLN A 506 -8.79 -25.17 13.53
C GLN A 506 -9.66 -26.30 12.93
N LYS A 507 -10.02 -27.34 13.71
CA LYS A 507 -10.93 -28.39 13.21
C LYS A 507 -12.38 -27.94 13.03
N ASP A 508 -12.72 -26.70 13.39
CA ASP A 508 -14.08 -26.15 13.32
C ASP A 508 -14.34 -25.16 12.16
N GLU A 509 -13.35 -24.78 11.33
CA GLU A 509 -13.60 -23.91 10.16
C GLU A 509 -12.81 -24.35 8.90
N ASP A 510 -13.48 -24.35 7.74
CA ASP A 510 -13.04 -24.79 6.41
C ASP A 510 -11.90 -23.95 5.79
N VAL A 511 -10.73 -23.91 6.43
CA VAL A 511 -9.49 -23.33 5.87
C VAL A 511 -8.45 -24.44 5.69
N VAL A 512 -7.85 -24.50 4.49
CA VAL A 512 -6.86 -25.50 4.07
C VAL A 512 -5.80 -25.68 5.15
N ALA A 513 -5.86 -26.79 5.89
CA ALA A 513 -4.89 -27.11 6.92
C ALA A 513 -3.49 -27.13 6.30
N SER A 514 -2.62 -26.21 6.74
CA SER A 514 -1.20 -26.29 6.39
C SER A 514 -0.67 -27.62 6.90
N ASP A 515 -0.14 -28.45 5.99
CA ASP A 515 0.45 -29.73 6.36
C ASP A 515 1.71 -29.45 7.18
N TRP A 516 1.60 -29.51 8.50
CA TRP A 516 2.72 -29.36 9.44
C TRP A 516 3.92 -30.25 9.09
N VAL A 517 3.68 -31.37 8.40
CA VAL A 517 4.72 -32.26 7.86
C VAL A 517 5.53 -31.58 6.76
N GLN A 518 4.88 -30.85 5.85
CA GLN A 518 5.55 -30.14 4.75
C GLN A 518 6.41 -28.98 5.29
N GLU A 519 5.89 -28.20 6.25
CA GLU A 519 6.67 -27.11 6.87
C GLU A 519 7.87 -27.65 7.66
N MET A 520 7.69 -28.77 8.38
CA MET A 520 8.79 -29.48 9.06
C MET A 520 9.84 -29.97 8.07
N ASP A 521 9.41 -30.58 6.96
CA ASP A 521 10.29 -31.09 5.90
C ASP A 521 11.14 -29.97 5.30
N VAL A 522 10.55 -28.80 5.02
CA VAL A 522 11.26 -27.63 4.48
C VAL A 522 12.28 -27.09 5.49
N LEU A 523 11.88 -26.87 6.74
CA LEU A 523 12.79 -26.32 7.76
C LEU A 523 13.96 -27.25 8.07
N LEU A 524 13.71 -28.55 8.23
CA LEU A 524 14.77 -29.53 8.47
C LEU A 524 15.64 -29.74 7.23
N GLY A 525 15.05 -29.68 6.03
CA GLY A 525 15.79 -29.70 4.77
C GLY A 525 16.81 -28.56 4.69
N GLU A 526 16.39 -27.35 5.02
CA GLU A 526 17.26 -26.16 5.09
C GLU A 526 18.37 -26.31 6.15
N VAL A 527 18.06 -26.83 7.34
CA VAL A 527 19.07 -27.14 8.37
C VAL A 527 20.11 -28.12 7.83
N CYS A 528 19.67 -29.21 7.22
CA CYS A 528 20.56 -30.23 6.65
C CYS A 528 21.44 -29.65 5.55
N PHE A 529 20.84 -28.92 4.62
CA PHE A 529 21.54 -28.32 3.48
C PHE A 529 22.67 -27.39 3.93
N ILE A 530 22.38 -26.46 4.84
CA ILE A 530 23.37 -25.49 5.36
C ILE A 530 24.43 -26.22 6.18
N CYS A 531 24.04 -27.20 7.01
CA CYS A 531 25.00 -27.92 7.84
C CYS A 531 25.94 -28.84 7.04
N ILE A 532 25.47 -29.37 5.90
CA ILE A 532 26.32 -30.10 4.94
C ILE A 532 27.33 -29.13 4.32
N ARG A 533 26.87 -27.95 3.87
CA ARG A 533 27.73 -26.89 3.30
C ARG A 533 28.80 -26.41 4.27
N GLN A 534 28.45 -26.22 5.54
CA GLN A 534 29.36 -25.79 6.61
C GLN A 534 30.17 -26.95 7.23
N ASN A 535 29.95 -28.20 6.80
CA ASN A 535 30.57 -29.42 7.33
C ASN A 535 30.40 -29.60 8.85
N CYS A 536 29.23 -29.23 9.40
CA CYS A 536 28.90 -29.36 10.82
C CYS A 536 27.89 -30.49 11.12
N MET A 537 27.57 -31.33 10.12
CA MET A 537 26.60 -32.43 10.23
C MET A 537 26.83 -33.40 11.38
N VAL A 538 28.08 -33.60 11.84
CA VAL A 538 28.36 -34.47 12.99
C VAL A 538 27.61 -34.00 14.24
N LYS A 539 27.63 -32.69 14.51
CA LYS A 539 26.94 -32.09 15.66
C LYS A 539 25.42 -32.17 15.50
N VAL A 540 24.92 -32.09 14.27
CA VAL A 540 23.50 -32.25 13.96
C VAL A 540 23.04 -33.66 14.31
N LEU A 541 23.84 -34.68 13.99
CA LEU A 541 23.50 -36.09 14.24
C LEU A 541 23.49 -36.45 15.73
N GLU A 542 24.22 -35.70 16.57
CA GLU A 542 24.21 -35.84 18.03
C GLU A 542 22.93 -35.32 18.69
N LEU A 543 22.14 -34.50 17.99
CA LEU A 543 20.90 -33.92 18.54
C LEU A 543 19.78 -34.97 18.72
N PRO A 544 18.87 -34.77 19.70
CA PRO A 544 17.80 -35.72 19.99
C PRO A 544 16.62 -35.61 19.02
N TRP A 545 16.77 -36.14 17.80
CA TRP A 545 15.71 -36.18 16.79
C TRP A 545 14.56 -37.14 17.12
N LYS A 546 13.33 -36.69 16.84
CA LYS A 546 12.13 -37.55 16.86
C LYS A 546 12.07 -38.41 15.59
N LEU A 547 11.27 -39.48 15.61
CA LEU A 547 11.15 -40.41 14.49
C LEU A 547 10.69 -39.74 13.18
N ASP A 548 9.81 -38.74 13.25
CA ASP A 548 9.33 -38.04 12.06
C ASP A 548 10.39 -37.10 11.48
N GLU A 549 11.16 -36.43 12.34
CA GLU A 549 12.28 -35.56 11.95
C GLU A 549 13.45 -36.39 11.38
N GLU A 550 13.69 -37.58 11.94
CA GLU A 550 14.73 -38.52 11.48
C GLU A 550 14.48 -39.01 10.04
N LYS A 551 13.22 -39.15 9.63
CA LYS A 551 12.87 -39.52 8.24
C LYS A 551 13.36 -38.45 7.25
N VAL A 552 13.22 -37.17 7.60
CA VAL A 552 13.67 -36.05 6.78
C VAL A 552 15.19 -36.02 6.70
N LEU A 553 15.88 -36.14 7.83
CA LEU A 553 17.34 -36.23 7.89
C LEU A 553 17.89 -37.37 7.02
N ARG A 554 17.27 -38.55 7.11
CA ARG A 554 17.61 -39.70 6.28
C ARG A 554 17.41 -39.38 4.80
N LYS A 555 16.28 -38.77 4.44
CA LYS A 555 15.95 -38.40 3.06
C LYS A 555 17.00 -37.42 2.51
N CYS A 556 17.27 -36.32 3.20
CA CYS A 556 18.24 -35.31 2.76
C CYS A 556 19.66 -35.89 2.60
N LEU A 557 20.12 -36.69 3.56
CA LEU A 557 21.46 -37.32 3.50
C LEU A 557 21.57 -38.36 2.38
N LEU A 558 20.50 -39.10 2.10
CA LEU A 558 20.45 -40.05 0.98
C LEU A 558 20.39 -39.35 -0.37
N GLU A 559 19.57 -38.30 -0.51
CA GLU A 559 19.47 -37.49 -1.73
C GLU A 559 20.84 -36.88 -2.08
N GLN A 560 21.52 -36.27 -1.10
CA GLN A 560 22.87 -35.74 -1.29
C GLN A 560 23.92 -36.82 -1.62
N ALA A 561 23.76 -38.04 -1.08
CA ALA A 561 24.63 -39.15 -1.43
C ALA A 561 24.34 -39.77 -2.80
N ILE A 562 23.13 -39.57 -3.35
CA ILE A 562 22.76 -39.96 -4.71
C ILE A 562 23.33 -38.93 -5.71
N GLU A 563 23.22 -37.63 -5.40
CA GLU A 563 23.75 -36.54 -6.23
C GLU A 563 25.28 -36.53 -6.28
N ASP A 564 25.94 -36.63 -5.12
CA ASP A 564 27.39 -36.76 -5.02
C ASP A 564 27.79 -37.98 -4.16
N PRO A 565 28.00 -39.15 -4.79
CA PRO A 565 28.49 -40.35 -4.13
C PRO A 565 29.89 -40.21 -3.52
N SER A 566 30.63 -39.15 -3.88
CA SER A 566 31.97 -38.86 -3.32
C SER A 566 31.93 -38.08 -2.01
N SER A 567 30.75 -37.56 -1.63
CA SER A 567 30.51 -36.81 -0.41
C SER A 567 30.55 -37.72 0.84
N SER A 568 30.85 -37.13 2.00
CA SER A 568 30.78 -37.84 3.29
C SER A 568 29.34 -38.06 3.78
N SER A 569 28.34 -37.46 3.13
CA SER A 569 26.93 -37.46 3.55
C SER A 569 26.34 -38.86 3.71
N GLY A 570 26.59 -39.75 2.75
CA GLY A 570 26.14 -41.15 2.85
C GLY A 570 26.85 -41.92 3.98
N SER A 571 28.14 -41.66 4.19
CA SER A 571 28.89 -42.29 5.28
C SER A 571 28.47 -41.78 6.66
N LEU A 572 28.10 -40.50 6.76
CA LEU A 572 27.53 -39.90 7.98
C LEU A 572 26.20 -40.55 8.35
N LEU A 573 25.35 -40.87 7.38
CA LEU A 573 24.10 -41.60 7.64
C LEU A 573 24.35 -43.02 8.18
N ALA A 574 25.37 -43.71 7.68
CA ALA A 574 25.74 -45.03 8.20
C ALA A 574 26.28 -44.92 9.65
N VAL A 575 27.05 -43.87 9.96
CA VAL A 575 27.57 -43.59 11.31
C VAL A 575 26.43 -43.24 12.28
N PHE A 576 25.44 -42.47 11.84
CA PHE A 576 24.26 -42.13 12.66
C PHE A 576 23.53 -43.38 13.18
N TYR A 577 23.27 -44.36 12.31
CA TYR A 577 22.63 -45.60 12.73
C TYR A 577 23.51 -46.47 13.62
N LEU A 578 24.83 -46.46 13.41
CA LEU A 578 25.77 -47.18 14.28
C LEU A 578 25.84 -46.57 15.69
N GLN A 579 25.89 -45.24 15.81
CA GLN A 579 25.91 -44.55 17.10
C GLN A 579 24.65 -44.83 17.93
N ARG A 580 23.50 -45.07 17.28
CA ARG A 580 22.23 -45.44 17.93
C ARG A 580 21.98 -46.95 18.02
N CYS A 581 23.00 -47.78 17.78
CA CYS A 581 22.92 -49.25 17.84
C CYS A 581 21.88 -49.90 16.90
N ARG A 582 21.50 -49.23 15.79
CA ARG A 582 20.53 -49.73 14.79
C ARG A 582 21.24 -50.39 13.61
N PHE A 583 21.81 -51.57 13.87
CA PHE A 583 22.69 -52.26 12.92
C PHE A 583 22.01 -52.72 11.62
N SER A 584 20.73 -53.12 11.68
CA SER A 584 19.97 -53.57 10.50
C SER A 584 19.80 -52.46 9.46
N GLU A 585 19.50 -51.25 9.93
CA GLU A 585 19.32 -50.06 9.09
C GLU A 585 20.66 -49.53 8.58
N ALA A 586 21.69 -49.51 9.44
CA ALA A 586 23.05 -49.19 9.02
C ALA A 586 23.52 -50.09 7.86
N TYR A 587 23.24 -51.40 7.95
CA TYR A 587 23.58 -52.36 6.90
C TYR A 587 22.78 -52.14 5.61
N ALA A 588 21.48 -51.86 5.71
CA ALA A 588 20.62 -51.57 4.56
C ALA A 588 21.10 -50.31 3.79
N VAL A 589 21.42 -49.23 4.52
CA VAL A 589 22.00 -48.01 3.94
C VAL A 589 23.36 -48.29 3.32
N HIS A 590 24.23 -49.03 4.01
CA HIS A 590 25.55 -49.40 3.49
C HIS A 590 25.45 -50.15 2.15
N ARG A 591 24.53 -51.11 2.02
CA ARG A 591 24.29 -51.83 0.75
C ARG A 591 23.82 -50.90 -0.36
N ARG A 592 22.95 -49.93 -0.05
CA ARG A 592 22.46 -48.96 -1.03
C ARG A 592 23.59 -48.03 -1.50
N LEU A 593 24.40 -47.51 -0.59
CA LEU A 593 25.55 -46.68 -0.92
C LEU A 593 26.60 -47.44 -1.74
N LEU A 594 26.88 -48.70 -1.41
CA LEU A 594 27.75 -49.55 -2.21
C LEU A 594 27.26 -49.72 -3.65
N SER A 595 25.95 -49.82 -3.87
CA SER A 595 25.41 -49.90 -5.24
C SER A 595 25.61 -48.60 -6.01
N LEU A 596 25.40 -47.44 -5.37
CA LEU A 596 25.55 -46.12 -5.99
C LEU A 596 27.02 -45.79 -6.28
N GLU A 597 27.92 -46.06 -5.34
CA GLU A 597 29.36 -45.86 -5.53
C GLU A 597 29.92 -46.76 -6.62
N ARG A 598 29.46 -48.02 -6.73
CA ARG A 598 29.87 -48.92 -7.82
C ARG A 598 29.40 -48.42 -9.18
N GLN A 599 28.17 -47.92 -9.28
CA GLN A 599 27.66 -47.29 -10.51
C GLN A 599 28.51 -46.06 -10.88
N TYR A 600 28.78 -45.19 -9.91
CA TYR A 600 29.62 -44.01 -10.12
C TYR A 600 31.06 -44.35 -10.52
N ILE A 601 31.65 -45.40 -9.93
CA ILE A 601 33.02 -45.86 -10.25
C ILE A 601 33.10 -46.40 -11.68
N MET A 602 32.03 -47.02 -12.18
CA MET A 602 31.95 -47.50 -13.56
C MET A 602 31.80 -46.35 -14.56
N GLU A 603 31.16 -45.24 -14.15
CA GLU A 603 30.91 -44.07 -15.01
C GLU A 603 32.08 -43.07 -15.03
N ASN A 604 32.80 -42.89 -13.91
CA ASN A 604 33.87 -41.91 -13.78
C ASN A 604 35.24 -42.57 -13.54
N MET A 605 36.19 -42.38 -14.46
CA MET A 605 37.50 -43.05 -14.49
C MET A 605 38.51 -42.64 -13.38
N SER A 606 38.15 -41.77 -12.42
CA SER A 606 39.02 -41.38 -11.29
C SER A 606 38.31 -41.52 -9.94
N THR A 607 38.62 -42.58 -9.19
CA THR A 607 37.78 -43.06 -8.08
C THR A 607 38.51 -43.41 -6.78
N ASP A 608 39.80 -43.11 -6.67
CA ASP A 608 40.62 -43.41 -5.47
C ASP A 608 40.02 -42.90 -4.16
N VAL A 609 39.23 -41.83 -4.21
CA VAL A 609 38.57 -41.22 -3.05
C VAL A 609 37.35 -42.04 -2.64
N VAL A 610 36.49 -42.41 -3.60
CA VAL A 610 35.28 -43.20 -3.36
C VAL A 610 35.65 -44.60 -2.88
N GLN A 611 36.69 -45.20 -3.47
CA GLN A 611 37.19 -46.51 -3.05
C GLN A 611 37.74 -46.49 -1.62
N ARG A 612 38.47 -45.45 -1.23
CA ARG A 612 38.94 -45.27 0.15
C ARG A 612 37.80 -45.08 1.16
N ILE A 613 36.79 -44.28 0.81
CA ILE A 613 35.59 -44.09 1.65
C ILE A 613 34.84 -45.41 1.82
N CYS A 614 34.66 -46.14 0.72
CA CYS A 614 34.02 -47.45 0.70
C CYS A 614 34.76 -48.47 1.59
N GLU A 615 36.09 -48.57 1.46
CA GLU A 615 36.91 -49.47 2.27
C GLU A 615 36.85 -49.12 3.77
N GLN A 616 36.89 -47.83 4.10
CA GLN A 616 36.82 -47.37 5.49
C GLN A 616 35.44 -47.65 6.10
N ARG A 617 34.35 -47.38 5.37
CA ARG A 617 32.99 -47.70 5.81
C ARG A 617 32.78 -49.20 5.98
N THR A 618 33.33 -50.02 5.07
CA THR A 618 33.25 -51.49 5.14
C THR A 618 34.01 -52.01 6.36
N LYS A 619 35.18 -51.43 6.68
CA LYS A 619 35.94 -51.76 7.91
C LYS A 619 35.15 -51.42 9.19
N LEU A 620 34.40 -50.31 9.19
CA LEU A 620 33.52 -49.94 10.32
C LEU A 620 32.34 -50.91 10.49
N MET A 621 31.77 -51.44 9.40
CA MET A 621 30.66 -52.41 9.45
C MET A 621 31.09 -53.81 9.90
N VAL A 622 32.35 -54.19 9.65
CA VAL A 622 32.91 -55.50 10.05
C VAL A 622 33.34 -55.52 11.52
N ARG A 623 33.78 -54.39 12.08
CA ARG A 623 34.12 -54.25 13.50
C ARG A 623 32.86 -54.00 14.34
N ARG A 624 32.20 -55.07 14.78
CA ARG A 624 30.96 -55.04 15.58
C ARG A 624 31.11 -54.52 17.04
N THR A 625 32.17 -53.80 17.39
CA THR A 625 32.42 -53.38 18.78
C THR A 625 32.99 -51.95 18.87
N SER A 626 32.37 -51.15 19.74
CA SER A 626 32.79 -49.84 20.27
C SER A 626 33.78 -49.07 19.38
N VAL A 627 33.23 -48.23 18.48
CA VAL A 627 34.05 -47.30 17.69
C VAL A 627 34.59 -46.22 18.65
N PRO A 628 35.91 -46.06 18.80
CA PRO A 628 36.47 -44.92 19.55
C PRO A 628 36.25 -43.63 18.76
N ASP A 629 35.93 -42.53 19.44
CA ASP A 629 35.71 -41.19 18.85
C ASP A 629 36.88 -40.73 17.94
N SER A 630 38.08 -41.25 18.18
CA SER A 630 39.28 -40.98 17.38
C SER A 630 39.23 -41.52 15.94
N LEU A 631 38.47 -42.59 15.67
CA LEU A 631 38.29 -43.13 14.31
C LEU A 631 37.26 -42.34 13.50
N ILE A 632 36.25 -41.76 14.15
CA ILE A 632 35.28 -40.85 13.53
C ILE A 632 35.99 -39.55 13.10
N TYR A 633 36.86 -39.01 13.95
CA TYR A 633 37.67 -37.81 13.67
C TYR A 633 38.64 -37.97 12.49
N VAL A 634 39.30 -39.13 12.38
CA VAL A 634 40.30 -39.38 11.31
C VAL A 634 39.65 -39.56 9.94
N VAL A 635 38.42 -40.10 9.89
CA VAL A 635 37.65 -40.28 8.64
C VAL A 635 37.10 -38.94 8.12
N LEU A 636 36.78 -38.00 9.00
CA LEU A 636 36.18 -36.70 8.63
C LEU A 636 37.19 -35.56 8.43
N CYS A 637 38.34 -35.56 9.11
CA CYS A 637 39.30 -34.43 9.05
C CYS A 637 40.28 -34.44 7.85
N ARG A 638 40.43 -35.53 7.09
CA ARG A 638 41.42 -35.58 6.00
C ARG A 638 41.01 -34.86 4.70
N LYS A 639 39.77 -34.37 4.59
CA LYS A 639 39.24 -33.76 3.34
C LYS A 639 39.13 -32.22 3.30
N ASN A 640 39.35 -31.48 4.41
CA ASN A 640 39.15 -30.02 4.41
C ASN A 640 40.43 -29.17 4.21
N ARG A 641 41.52 -29.71 3.65
CA ARG A 641 42.60 -28.87 3.11
C ARG A 641 42.37 -28.57 1.63
N TRP A 642 41.37 -27.73 1.35
CA TRP A 642 41.50 -26.79 0.25
C TRP A 642 42.02 -25.48 0.83
N ARG A 643 43.24 -25.12 0.42
CA ARG A 643 43.79 -23.78 0.64
C ARG A 643 42.83 -22.77 0.03
N TYR A 644 42.10 -22.03 0.84
CA TYR A 644 41.78 -20.65 0.46
C TYR A 644 43.04 -19.83 0.66
N SER A 645 43.72 -19.58 -0.46
CA SER A 645 44.62 -18.44 -0.61
C SER A 645 43.78 -17.17 -0.42
N ARG A 646 43.63 -16.69 0.82
CA ARG A 646 43.46 -15.26 1.05
C ARG A 646 44.84 -14.63 0.92
N LYS A 647 45.18 -14.20 -0.30
CA LYS A 647 46.02 -13.01 -0.45
C LYS A 647 45.16 -11.83 0.01
N TRP A 648 45.27 -11.51 1.29
CA TRP A 648 45.16 -10.13 1.74
C TRP A 648 46.58 -9.72 2.13
N SER A 649 47.29 -9.13 1.16
CA SER A 649 48.15 -7.98 1.47
C SER A 649 47.24 -6.93 2.12
N VAL A 650 47.58 -6.38 3.28
CA VAL A 650 48.36 -5.15 3.48
C VAL A 650 48.79 -5.22 4.96
N SER A 651 50.05 -5.54 5.25
CA SER A 651 51.09 -4.60 5.73
C SER A 651 50.64 -3.64 6.86
N SER A 652 51.39 -3.78 7.97
CA SER A 652 51.47 -2.94 9.19
C SER A 652 50.24 -2.85 10.08
#